data_AF-A0A2X2UV59-F1
#
_entry.id   AF-A0A2X2UV59-F1
#
_cell.length_a   1.000
_cell.length_b   1.000
_cell.length_c   1.000
_cell.angle_alpha   90.00
_cell.angle_beta   90.00
_cell.angle_gamma   90.00
#
_symmetry.space_group_name_H-M   'P 1'
#
loop_
_entity.id
_entity.type
_entity.pdbx_description
1 polymer ?
#
loop_
_entity_poly.entity_id
_entity_poly.type
_entity_poly.pdbx_seq_one_letter_code
_entity_poly.pdbx_strand_id
1 'polypeptide(L)'
;MKYLIFITLLSLLFSCSTKNEALELALQQAGTNRPELEKVLAHYQNDSLKYQATVFLIKNMPYYEYQVSPEIDSIKTLLTHIFKKGDLTEAERQKGVNWQEETSNVTYKQDIKEVKASMLIENIDYAFKVWKEKPWNKNLSFEDFCELILPYRIAEEPLTNWRKQYYQKYNHILDSLYQGTDVIEACNILSRYLREEKKFYYFVDFGTPRQGALFQLNNRIGTCRDACDIATYVMRAVGIPVTTDIYLYSPEYQSDHEWSVVRDTTGRYLSFWYEQYDATRDPSFTDKRKKAKVFRMTYGIQRPFEELSQLPPSLQNPFLKDVSQEYFGKNRAIISLQSEAKNAFIGVFTARMGWLVVGQGKVTNNTATFENIEPFVIYQPLSYENGELTPIAYPFMLQKDKVHSFIPQEKQEVVLIRKYPLRKTSSARFKNWLLNTTLKASNNVSFSPVETLHIMKSLPAQNVIEVPIHSQKAYRYFQYEVPKDSVLSIAEIHFFGKDNKEVVFDTIYSNGKPWKDIALFQLKNCYDNDPVSYFHTWETGTSLFFKSSTPQSITKVILIPRNDDNFIREGDVYELFYNKGIKGWVSLGEQKGTKTEKLYYQAPKNTVLWFKNKTRGKEEQIFLYQNNRQIFPIFEEEKNVSQNLN
;
A
#
# COMPACT_ATOMS: atom_id res chain seq x y z
N MET A 1 6.17 -68.97 9.52
CA MET A 1 4.97 -68.14 9.74
C MET A 1 4.75 -67.98 11.24
N LYS A 2 5.01 -66.78 11.81
CA LYS A 2 4.52 -66.27 13.12
C LYS A 2 5.40 -65.15 13.75
N TYR A 3 6.18 -64.38 12.99
CA TYR A 3 6.86 -63.18 13.54
C TYR A 3 6.99 -62.05 12.52
N LEU A 4 5.88 -61.66 11.88
CA LEU A 4 5.88 -60.55 10.92
C LEU A 4 4.59 -59.71 10.97
N ILE A 5 3.96 -59.61 12.14
CA ILE A 5 2.79 -58.75 12.40
C ILE A 5 2.95 -58.17 13.82
N PHE A 6 3.95 -57.31 14.04
CA PHE A 6 3.98 -56.47 15.25
C PHE A 6 4.82 -55.18 15.12
N ILE A 7 5.25 -54.80 13.91
CA ILE A 7 6.05 -53.59 13.68
C ILE A 7 5.28 -52.52 12.85
N THR A 8 4.11 -52.85 12.33
CA THR A 8 3.24 -51.93 11.57
C THR A 8 2.11 -51.30 12.40
N LEU A 9 2.14 -51.41 13.74
CA LEU A 9 1.16 -50.79 14.63
C LEU A 9 1.73 -49.72 15.59
N LEU A 10 3.05 -49.47 15.59
CA LEU A 10 3.68 -48.48 16.47
C LEU A 10 3.97 -47.12 15.79
N SER A 11 3.83 -47.03 14.47
CA SER A 11 4.06 -45.80 13.70
C SER A 11 2.81 -44.94 13.50
N LEU A 12 1.66 -45.33 14.05
CA LEU A 12 0.40 -44.57 14.02
C LEU A 12 0.10 -43.80 15.32
N LEU A 13 0.93 -43.94 16.37
CA LEU A 13 0.69 -43.30 17.68
C LEU A 13 1.49 -42.01 17.93
N PHE A 14 2.43 -41.64 17.06
CA PHE A 14 3.22 -40.41 17.20
C PHE A 14 2.65 -39.18 16.46
N SER A 15 1.51 -39.31 15.76
CA SER A 15 0.86 -38.18 15.08
C SER A 15 -0.29 -37.55 15.87
N CYS A 16 -0.65 -38.10 17.04
CA CYS A 16 -1.77 -37.64 17.87
C CYS A 16 -1.36 -36.90 19.15
N SER A 17 -0.10 -37.00 19.62
CA SER A 17 0.34 -36.33 20.86
C SER A 17 0.49 -34.81 20.70
N THR A 18 1.00 -34.35 19.56
CA THR A 18 1.28 -32.93 19.29
C THR A 18 0.02 -32.05 19.20
N LYS A 19 -1.14 -32.61 18.82
CA LYS A 19 -2.41 -31.86 18.70
C LYS A 19 -2.97 -31.40 20.06
N ASN A 20 -2.74 -32.18 21.12
CA ASN A 20 -3.18 -31.81 22.47
C ASN A 20 -2.19 -30.89 23.18
N GLU A 21 -0.90 -30.95 22.85
CA GLU A 21 0.12 -30.09 23.47
C GLU A 21 -0.12 -28.60 23.21
N ALA A 22 -0.37 -28.20 21.95
CA ALA A 22 -0.64 -26.79 21.62
C ALA A 22 -1.92 -26.26 22.28
N LEU A 23 -2.95 -27.12 22.42
CA LEU A 23 -4.19 -26.77 23.13
C LEU A 23 -3.93 -26.58 24.62
N GLU A 24 -3.22 -27.51 25.27
CA GLU A 24 -2.90 -27.40 26.70
C GLU A 24 -2.00 -26.20 26.99
N LEU A 25 -1.03 -25.90 26.13
CA LEU A 25 -0.22 -24.68 26.24
C LEU A 25 -1.08 -23.42 26.19
N ALA A 26 -2.05 -23.35 25.28
CA ALA A 26 -2.99 -22.23 25.22
C ALA A 26 -3.86 -22.14 26.48
N LEU A 27 -4.38 -23.26 26.99
CA LEU A 27 -5.16 -23.31 28.22
C LEU A 27 -4.34 -22.90 29.46
N GLN A 28 -3.05 -23.24 29.51
CA GLN A 28 -2.14 -22.76 30.56
C GLN A 28 -1.94 -21.25 30.47
N GLN A 29 -1.73 -20.70 29.27
CA GLN A 29 -1.56 -19.26 29.05
C GLN A 29 -2.83 -18.44 29.36
N ALA A 30 -4.01 -19.06 29.29
CA ALA A 30 -5.28 -18.43 29.67
C ALA A 30 -5.34 -18.04 31.16
N GLY A 31 -4.55 -18.68 32.03
CA GLY A 31 -4.51 -18.40 33.45
C GLY A 31 -5.91 -18.45 34.09
N THR A 32 -6.34 -17.34 34.69
CA THR A 32 -7.66 -17.22 35.32
C THR A 32 -8.84 -17.31 34.33
N ASN A 33 -8.60 -17.15 33.03
CA ASN A 33 -9.63 -17.27 31.99
C ASN A 33 -9.79 -18.70 31.45
N ARG A 34 -8.94 -19.65 31.87
CA ARG A 34 -9.02 -21.07 31.47
C ARG A 34 -10.43 -21.67 31.58
N PRO A 35 -11.21 -21.45 32.66
CA PRO A 35 -12.55 -22.01 32.78
C PRO A 35 -13.53 -21.59 31.66
N GLU A 36 -13.37 -20.38 31.11
CA GLU A 36 -14.19 -19.94 29.98
C GLU A 36 -13.87 -20.75 28.72
N LEU A 37 -12.60 -21.09 28.47
CA LEU A 37 -12.18 -21.88 27.32
C LEU A 37 -12.60 -23.36 27.45
N GLU A 38 -12.42 -23.94 28.65
CA GLU A 38 -12.86 -25.30 28.95
C GLU A 38 -14.38 -25.45 28.84
N LYS A 39 -15.14 -24.41 29.20
CA LYS A 39 -16.60 -24.38 29.01
C LYS A 39 -17.00 -24.50 27.55
N VAL A 40 -16.27 -23.91 26.61
CA VAL A 40 -16.54 -24.07 25.16
C VAL A 40 -16.23 -25.50 24.69
N LEU A 41 -15.09 -26.06 25.12
CA LEU A 41 -14.71 -27.43 24.80
C LEU A 41 -15.75 -28.44 25.31
N ALA A 42 -16.19 -28.28 26.56
CA ALA A 42 -17.24 -29.11 27.16
C ALA A 42 -18.60 -28.94 26.46
N HIS A 43 -18.94 -27.73 26.04
CA HIS A 43 -20.17 -27.46 25.31
C HIS A 43 -20.26 -28.25 23.99
N TYR A 44 -19.14 -28.41 23.27
CA TYR A 44 -19.09 -29.11 21.99
C TYR A 44 -18.52 -30.54 22.05
N GLN A 45 -18.33 -31.12 23.23
CA GLN A 45 -17.73 -32.46 23.39
C GLN A 45 -18.41 -33.58 22.58
N ASN A 46 -19.71 -33.42 22.27
CA ASN A 46 -20.51 -34.38 21.50
C ASN A 46 -20.69 -33.99 20.01
N ASP A 47 -20.12 -32.87 19.55
CA ASP A 47 -20.11 -32.46 18.13
C ASP A 47 -18.65 -32.42 17.66
N SER A 48 -18.21 -33.49 16.98
CA SER A 48 -16.81 -33.66 16.59
C SER A 48 -16.26 -32.50 15.75
N LEU A 49 -17.06 -31.91 14.87
CA LEU A 49 -16.57 -30.83 14.01
C LEU A 49 -16.50 -29.51 14.78
N LYS A 50 -17.51 -29.20 15.59
CA LYS A 50 -17.47 -27.99 16.43
C LYS A 50 -16.38 -28.09 17.49
N TYR A 51 -16.17 -29.26 18.08
CA TYR A 51 -15.05 -29.49 19.00
C TYR A 51 -13.70 -29.21 18.33
N GLN A 52 -13.48 -29.77 17.13
CA GLN A 52 -12.25 -29.51 16.37
C GLN A 52 -12.08 -28.02 16.01
N ALA A 53 -13.17 -27.32 15.68
CA ALA A 53 -13.16 -25.89 15.42
C ALA A 53 -12.82 -25.09 16.69
N THR A 54 -13.35 -25.48 17.85
CA THR A 54 -13.00 -24.91 19.15
C THR A 54 -11.51 -25.10 19.45
N VAL A 55 -10.99 -26.31 19.26
CA VAL A 55 -9.55 -26.61 19.45
C VAL A 55 -8.71 -25.77 18.50
N PHE A 56 -9.12 -25.62 17.24
CA PHE A 56 -8.44 -24.77 16.26
C PHE A 56 -8.40 -23.30 16.70
N LEU A 57 -9.49 -22.75 17.22
CA LEU A 57 -9.52 -21.38 17.73
C LEU A 57 -8.60 -21.23 18.95
N ILE A 58 -8.79 -22.07 19.97
CA ILE A 58 -8.06 -21.93 21.25
C ILE A 58 -6.55 -22.09 21.07
N LYS A 59 -6.10 -23.09 20.32
CA LYS A 59 -4.65 -23.35 20.20
C LYS A 59 -3.87 -22.22 19.49
N ASN A 60 -4.54 -21.42 18.65
CA ASN A 60 -3.92 -20.28 17.94
C ASN A 60 -4.18 -18.94 18.65
N MET A 61 -5.08 -18.91 19.64
CA MET A 61 -5.47 -17.71 20.37
C MET A 61 -4.35 -16.99 21.15
N PRO A 62 -3.31 -17.64 21.71
CA PRO A 62 -2.33 -16.97 22.56
C PRO A 62 -1.57 -15.79 21.93
N TYR A 63 -1.56 -15.70 20.61
CA TYR A 63 -0.81 -14.72 19.84
C TYR A 63 -1.63 -13.48 19.47
N TYR A 64 -2.91 -13.45 19.86
CA TYR A 64 -3.79 -12.32 19.57
C TYR A 64 -3.85 -11.36 20.75
N GLU A 65 -3.43 -10.13 20.47
CA GLU A 65 -3.50 -9.00 21.38
C GLU A 65 -3.97 -7.74 20.67
N TYR A 66 -4.42 -6.76 21.45
CA TYR A 66 -4.86 -5.46 20.96
C TYR A 66 -4.54 -4.35 21.95
N GLN A 67 -4.37 -3.14 21.41
CA GLN A 67 -4.04 -1.95 22.17
C GLN A 67 -5.30 -1.27 22.73
N VAL A 68 -5.16 -0.75 23.96
CA VAL A 68 -6.17 0.09 24.61
C VAL A 68 -5.51 1.31 25.24
N SER A 69 -6.08 2.49 25.00
CA SER A 69 -5.78 3.73 25.70
C SER A 69 -6.91 4.75 25.53
N PRO A 70 -7.02 5.78 26.39
CA PRO A 70 -7.97 6.89 26.23
C PRO A 70 -7.83 7.66 24.90
N GLU A 71 -6.61 7.75 24.38
CA GLU A 71 -6.30 8.43 23.11
C GLU A 71 -6.87 7.63 21.93
N ILE A 72 -6.81 6.30 21.96
CA ILE A 72 -7.44 5.44 20.95
C ILE A 72 -8.96 5.67 20.89
N ASP A 73 -9.62 5.81 22.04
CA ASP A 73 -11.06 6.09 22.11
C ASP A 73 -11.39 7.53 21.64
N SER A 74 -10.50 8.47 21.92
CA SER A 74 -10.58 9.85 21.43
C SER A 74 -10.44 9.91 19.90
N ILE A 75 -9.50 9.16 19.34
CA ILE A 75 -9.31 9.00 17.89
C ILE A 75 -10.56 8.39 17.25
N LYS A 76 -11.14 7.32 17.81
CA LYS A 76 -12.41 6.73 17.31
C LYS A 76 -13.55 7.75 17.28
N THR A 77 -13.66 8.58 18.32
CA THR A 77 -14.67 9.64 18.39
C THR A 77 -14.46 10.67 17.29
N LEU A 78 -13.22 11.09 17.06
CA LEU A 78 -12.87 12.02 15.98
C LEU A 78 -13.12 11.42 14.60
N LEU A 79 -12.73 10.18 14.35
CA LEU A 79 -13.01 9.47 13.10
C LEU A 79 -14.52 9.34 12.84
N THR A 80 -15.32 9.08 13.87
CA THR A 80 -16.80 9.09 13.78
C THR A 80 -17.32 10.46 13.35
N HIS A 81 -16.77 11.54 13.91
CA HIS A 81 -17.15 12.90 13.56
C HIS A 81 -16.79 13.22 12.09
N ILE A 82 -15.54 12.95 11.70
CA ILE A 82 -15.02 13.14 10.34
C ILE A 82 -15.87 12.36 9.33
N PHE A 83 -16.14 11.08 9.61
CA PHE A 83 -16.94 10.23 8.73
C PHE A 83 -18.36 10.78 8.51
N LYS A 84 -19.04 11.21 9.58
CA LYS A 84 -20.39 11.79 9.49
C LYS A 84 -20.39 13.12 8.72
N LYS A 85 -19.36 13.93 8.92
CA LYS A 85 -19.18 15.23 8.26
C LYS A 85 -18.78 15.08 6.79
N GLY A 86 -18.06 14.01 6.45
CA GLY A 86 -17.48 13.79 5.12
C GLY A 86 -16.30 14.70 4.82
N ASP A 87 -15.68 15.32 5.83
CA ASP A 87 -14.65 16.33 5.68
C ASP A 87 -13.70 16.39 6.89
N LEU A 88 -12.52 16.98 6.70
CA LEU A 88 -11.47 17.13 7.69
C LEU A 88 -10.88 18.55 7.64
N THR A 89 -10.88 19.24 8.78
CA THR A 89 -10.16 20.51 8.99
C THR A 89 -8.74 20.29 9.48
N GLU A 90 -7.89 21.30 9.30
CA GLU A 90 -6.52 21.29 9.83
C GLU A 90 -6.49 21.15 11.36
N ALA A 91 -7.43 21.77 12.08
CA ALA A 91 -7.51 21.67 13.54
C ALA A 91 -7.84 20.23 14.00
N GLU A 92 -8.80 19.58 13.33
CA GLU A 92 -9.14 18.17 13.56
C GLU A 92 -7.97 17.26 13.22
N ARG A 93 -7.28 17.53 12.10
CA ARG A 93 -6.09 16.80 11.67
C ARG A 93 -5.00 16.87 12.72
N GLN A 94 -4.63 18.07 13.17
CA GLN A 94 -3.57 18.26 14.17
C GLN A 94 -3.93 17.60 15.50
N LYS A 95 -5.21 17.64 15.90
CA LYS A 95 -5.69 16.93 17.08
C LYS A 95 -5.45 15.42 16.97
N GLY A 96 -5.76 14.83 15.82
CA GLY A 96 -5.50 13.40 15.56
C GLY A 96 -4.02 13.04 15.53
N VAL A 97 -3.17 13.89 14.94
CA VAL A 97 -1.71 13.73 14.96
C VAL A 97 -1.16 13.74 16.39
N ASN A 98 -1.58 14.70 17.21
CA ASN A 98 -1.12 14.78 18.60
C ASN A 98 -1.51 13.53 19.40
N TRP A 99 -2.75 13.07 19.29
CA TRP A 99 -3.18 11.84 19.96
C TRP A 99 -2.47 10.59 19.45
N GLN A 100 -2.16 10.53 18.16
CA GLN A 100 -1.36 9.44 17.60
C GLN A 100 0.02 9.40 18.28
N GLU A 101 0.69 10.53 18.47
CA GLU A 101 1.99 10.60 19.15
C GLU A 101 1.89 10.19 20.63
N GLU A 102 0.79 10.57 21.29
CA GLU A 102 0.49 10.23 22.69
C GLU A 102 0.09 8.75 22.90
N THR A 103 -0.30 8.02 21.84
CA THR A 103 -0.58 6.57 21.91
C THR A 103 0.65 5.70 22.21
N SER A 104 1.79 6.30 22.52
CA SER A 104 2.99 5.61 22.99
C SER A 104 2.81 4.94 24.37
N ASN A 105 1.80 5.32 25.17
CA ASN A 105 1.50 4.72 26.48
C ASN A 105 0.30 3.74 26.44
N VAL A 106 0.30 2.77 25.53
CA VAL A 106 -0.79 1.78 25.40
C VAL A 106 -0.67 0.61 26.37
N THR A 107 -1.83 0.11 26.82
CA THR A 107 -1.92 -1.21 27.48
C THR A 107 -2.29 -2.27 26.45
N TYR A 108 -1.62 -3.41 26.49
CA TYR A 108 -1.94 -4.57 25.65
C TYR A 108 -2.87 -5.53 26.40
N LYS A 109 -3.93 -5.96 25.70
CA LYS A 109 -4.85 -7.00 26.17
C LYS A 109 -4.73 -8.22 25.28
N GLN A 110 -4.75 -9.41 25.88
CA GLN A 110 -4.61 -10.68 25.18
C GLN A 110 -5.94 -11.44 25.17
N ASP A 111 -6.33 -11.96 24.02
CA ASP A 111 -7.60 -12.67 23.86
C ASP A 111 -7.73 -13.87 24.78
N ILE A 112 -6.65 -14.65 24.88
CA ILE A 112 -6.59 -15.86 25.70
C ILE A 112 -6.97 -15.59 27.17
N LYS A 113 -6.76 -14.35 27.64
CA LYS A 113 -7.05 -13.89 29.01
C LYS A 113 -8.41 -13.19 29.17
N GLU A 114 -9.09 -12.81 28.09
CA GLU A 114 -10.33 -12.00 28.19
C GLU A 114 -11.57 -12.62 27.51
N VAL A 115 -11.38 -13.46 26.49
CA VAL A 115 -12.49 -13.98 25.68
C VAL A 115 -13.48 -14.79 26.52
N LYS A 116 -14.78 -14.63 26.25
CA LYS A 116 -15.87 -15.32 26.94
C LYS A 116 -16.36 -16.54 26.18
N ALA A 117 -16.74 -17.57 26.91
CA ALA A 117 -17.31 -18.79 26.37
C ALA A 117 -18.54 -18.51 25.50
N SER A 118 -19.42 -17.61 25.97
CA SER A 118 -20.64 -17.22 25.25
C SER A 118 -20.33 -16.58 23.89
N MET A 119 -19.27 -15.78 23.79
CA MET A 119 -18.84 -15.15 22.54
C MET A 119 -18.32 -16.19 21.54
N LEU A 120 -17.49 -17.14 21.99
CA LEU A 120 -16.95 -18.19 21.12
C LEU A 120 -18.05 -19.15 20.65
N ILE A 121 -18.96 -19.55 21.56
CA ILE A 121 -20.10 -20.41 21.23
C ILE A 121 -21.00 -19.73 20.18
N GLU A 122 -21.38 -18.47 20.39
CA GLU A 122 -22.20 -17.73 19.41
C GLU A 122 -21.48 -17.61 18.06
N ASN A 123 -20.18 -17.29 18.06
CA ASN A 123 -19.39 -17.24 16.82
C ASN A 123 -19.35 -18.58 16.08
N ILE A 124 -19.06 -19.68 16.79
CA ILE A 124 -18.98 -21.03 16.22
C ILE A 124 -20.34 -21.43 15.65
N ASP A 125 -21.43 -21.24 16.39
CA ASP A 125 -22.77 -21.61 15.94
C ASP A 125 -23.17 -20.87 14.66
N TYR A 126 -22.96 -19.55 14.60
CA TYR A 126 -23.25 -18.79 13.38
C TYR A 126 -22.33 -19.15 12.22
N ALA A 127 -21.04 -19.41 12.46
CA ALA A 127 -20.11 -19.86 11.43
C ALA A 127 -20.53 -21.21 10.82
N PHE A 128 -20.86 -22.19 11.67
CA PHE A 128 -21.38 -23.49 11.22
C PHE A 128 -22.72 -23.38 10.52
N LYS A 129 -23.58 -22.46 10.97
CA LYS A 129 -24.87 -22.18 10.32
C LYS A 129 -24.66 -21.80 8.85
N VAL A 130 -23.89 -20.75 8.59
CA VAL A 130 -23.66 -20.28 7.21
C VAL A 130 -22.79 -21.21 6.39
N TRP A 131 -21.89 -21.96 7.03
CA TRP A 131 -21.11 -23.00 6.34
C TRP A 131 -21.99 -24.15 5.84
N LYS A 132 -23.00 -24.58 6.62
CA LYS A 132 -23.93 -25.67 6.24
C LYS A 132 -25.07 -25.20 5.33
N GLU A 133 -25.59 -24.00 5.54
CA GLU A 133 -26.78 -23.50 4.82
C GLU A 133 -26.46 -23.00 3.41
N LYS A 134 -25.28 -22.39 3.19
CA LYS A 134 -24.97 -21.76 1.89
C LYS A 134 -24.54 -22.79 0.84
N PRO A 135 -25.11 -22.75 -0.38
CA PRO A 135 -24.91 -23.80 -1.38
C PRO A 135 -23.47 -23.92 -1.90
N TRP A 136 -22.74 -22.81 -1.98
CA TRP A 136 -21.34 -22.81 -2.44
C TRP A 136 -20.35 -23.44 -1.45
N ASN A 137 -20.75 -23.62 -0.19
CA ASN A 137 -19.89 -24.17 0.85
C ASN A 137 -19.88 -25.70 0.91
N LYS A 138 -20.71 -26.39 0.09
CA LYS A 138 -20.77 -27.87 0.06
C LYS A 138 -19.42 -28.54 -0.19
N ASN A 139 -18.54 -27.88 -0.94
CA ASN A 139 -17.21 -28.37 -1.29
C ASN A 139 -16.09 -27.62 -0.55
N LEU A 140 -16.43 -26.75 0.42
CA LEU A 140 -15.43 -26.06 1.23
C LEU A 140 -14.94 -27.03 2.32
N SER A 141 -13.64 -27.32 2.32
CA SER A 141 -13.02 -28.20 3.31
C SER A 141 -13.18 -27.65 4.73
N PHE A 142 -13.06 -28.52 5.74
CA PHE A 142 -13.08 -28.09 7.13
C PHE A 142 -11.90 -27.15 7.45
N GLU A 143 -10.74 -27.40 6.85
CA GLU A 143 -9.54 -26.57 6.98
C GLU A 143 -9.76 -25.18 6.38
N ASP A 144 -10.33 -25.09 5.17
CA ASP A 144 -10.69 -23.80 4.56
C ASP A 144 -11.77 -23.08 5.37
N PHE A 145 -12.75 -23.80 5.91
CA PHE A 145 -13.74 -23.23 6.83
C PHE A 145 -13.10 -22.60 8.06
N CYS A 146 -12.12 -23.29 8.67
CA CYS A 146 -11.40 -22.83 9.86
C CYS A 146 -10.65 -21.51 9.61
N GLU A 147 -10.13 -21.29 8.40
CA GLU A 147 -9.36 -20.08 8.06
C GLU A 147 -10.23 -18.96 7.46
N LEU A 148 -11.28 -19.30 6.71
CA LEU A 148 -11.97 -18.34 5.84
C LEU A 148 -13.36 -17.95 6.30
N ILE A 149 -13.97 -18.67 7.26
CA ILE A 149 -15.31 -18.38 7.78
C ILE A 149 -15.33 -18.36 9.30
N LEU A 150 -14.78 -19.38 9.97
CA LEU A 150 -14.80 -19.59 11.42
C LEU A 150 -14.22 -18.46 12.28
N PRO A 151 -13.10 -17.79 11.92
CA PRO A 151 -12.39 -16.92 12.86
C PRO A 151 -13.26 -15.81 13.45
N TYR A 152 -13.15 -15.60 14.76
CA TYR A 152 -13.89 -14.55 15.47
C TYR A 152 -13.18 -13.18 15.41
N ARG A 153 -11.98 -13.12 14.82
CA ARG A 153 -11.20 -11.90 14.59
C ARG A 153 -10.32 -12.05 13.34
N ILE A 154 -9.66 -10.97 12.94
CA ILE A 154 -8.83 -10.88 11.75
C ILE A 154 -7.35 -10.78 12.12
N ALA A 155 -6.98 -9.82 12.97
CA ALA A 155 -5.59 -9.53 13.30
C ALA A 155 -5.50 -8.88 14.69
N GLU A 156 -5.04 -7.64 14.85
CA GLU A 156 -4.81 -6.91 16.11
C GLU A 156 -5.95 -5.96 16.53
N GLU A 157 -7.16 -6.12 15.96
CA GLU A 157 -8.30 -5.27 16.30
C GLU A 157 -8.85 -5.51 17.73
N PRO A 158 -9.60 -4.55 18.31
CA PRO A 158 -10.30 -4.76 19.57
C PRO A 158 -11.27 -5.95 19.54
N LEU A 159 -11.17 -6.82 20.56
CA LEU A 159 -12.04 -7.98 20.72
C LEU A 159 -13.51 -7.56 20.86
N THR A 160 -14.37 -8.00 19.93
CA THR A 160 -15.81 -7.68 19.94
C THR A 160 -16.65 -8.87 19.47
N ASN A 161 -17.85 -9.03 20.02
CA ASN A 161 -18.81 -10.04 19.55
C ASN A 161 -19.62 -9.50 18.35
N TRP A 162 -19.10 -9.69 17.13
CA TRP A 162 -19.62 -9.01 15.93
C TRP A 162 -20.49 -9.87 15.02
N ARG A 163 -20.24 -11.19 14.92
CA ARG A 163 -20.77 -12.04 13.85
C ARG A 163 -22.28 -11.99 13.72
N LYS A 164 -22.98 -12.09 14.83
CA LYS A 164 -24.45 -12.05 14.85
C LYS A 164 -25.02 -10.75 14.30
N GLN A 165 -24.45 -9.61 14.68
CA GLN A 165 -24.93 -8.30 14.22
C GLN A 165 -24.73 -8.14 12.71
N TYR A 166 -23.58 -8.56 12.19
CA TYR A 166 -23.31 -8.58 10.74
C TYR A 166 -24.23 -9.57 10.01
N TYR A 167 -24.44 -10.78 10.54
CA TYR A 167 -25.33 -11.77 9.95
C TYR A 167 -26.77 -11.24 9.86
N GLN A 168 -27.31 -10.72 10.96
CA GLN A 168 -28.66 -10.17 11.02
C GLN A 168 -28.86 -9.05 10.00
N LYS A 169 -27.84 -8.20 9.84
CA LYS A 169 -27.88 -7.09 8.88
C LYS A 169 -27.77 -7.56 7.43
N TYR A 170 -26.81 -8.42 7.09
CA TYR A 170 -26.44 -8.67 5.69
C TYR A 170 -27.00 -9.98 5.10
N ASN A 171 -27.34 -10.98 5.91
CA ASN A 171 -27.74 -12.28 5.37
C ASN A 171 -29.05 -12.21 4.58
N HIS A 172 -30.07 -11.53 5.12
CA HIS A 172 -31.37 -11.40 4.44
C HIS A 172 -31.27 -10.56 3.16
N ILE A 173 -30.33 -9.60 3.12
CA ILE A 173 -30.04 -8.79 1.93
C ILE A 173 -29.46 -9.68 0.84
N LEU A 174 -28.44 -10.48 1.17
CA LEU A 174 -27.85 -11.41 0.22
C LEU A 174 -28.88 -12.43 -0.29
N ASP A 175 -29.66 -13.04 0.60
CA ASP A 175 -30.66 -14.05 0.22
C ASP A 175 -31.80 -13.47 -0.63
N SER A 176 -32.06 -12.16 -0.53
CA SER A 176 -33.00 -11.44 -1.39
C SER A 176 -32.39 -11.12 -2.76
N LEU A 177 -31.13 -10.70 -2.80
CA LEU A 177 -30.45 -10.30 -4.04
C LEU A 177 -29.92 -11.49 -4.86
N TYR A 178 -29.71 -12.66 -4.26
CA TYR A 178 -29.06 -13.79 -4.90
C TYR A 178 -29.54 -15.15 -4.37
N GLN A 179 -30.01 -16.01 -5.29
CA GLN A 179 -30.47 -17.38 -4.99
C GLN A 179 -29.66 -18.44 -5.75
N GLY A 180 -28.55 -18.04 -6.37
CA GLY A 180 -27.67 -18.93 -7.12
C GLY A 180 -26.67 -19.69 -6.22
N THR A 181 -25.71 -20.36 -6.86
CA THR A 181 -24.72 -21.22 -6.19
C THR A 181 -23.27 -20.79 -6.40
N ASP A 182 -23.05 -19.70 -7.13
CA ASP A 182 -21.72 -19.15 -7.39
C ASP A 182 -21.32 -18.16 -6.29
N VAL A 183 -20.29 -18.54 -5.52
CA VAL A 183 -19.71 -17.72 -4.45
C VAL A 183 -19.14 -16.39 -4.94
N ILE A 184 -18.62 -16.34 -6.18
CA ILE A 184 -18.03 -15.14 -6.75
C ILE A 184 -19.13 -14.12 -7.07
N GLU A 185 -20.24 -14.59 -7.63
CA GLU A 185 -21.40 -13.72 -7.88
C GLU A 185 -22.01 -13.23 -6.56
N ALA A 186 -22.15 -14.09 -5.55
CA ALA A 186 -22.60 -13.69 -4.22
C ALA A 186 -21.69 -12.62 -3.59
N CYS A 187 -20.37 -12.78 -3.71
CA CYS A 187 -19.37 -11.82 -3.25
C CYS A 187 -19.48 -10.48 -3.98
N ASN A 188 -19.64 -10.50 -5.31
CA ASN A 188 -19.73 -9.29 -6.13
C ASN A 188 -21.05 -8.54 -5.89
N ILE A 189 -22.18 -9.24 -5.76
CA ILE A 189 -23.48 -8.64 -5.41
C ILE A 189 -23.39 -7.93 -4.07
N LEU A 190 -22.87 -8.60 -3.04
CA LEU A 190 -22.75 -7.99 -1.72
C LEU A 190 -21.72 -6.85 -1.71
N SER A 191 -20.63 -6.98 -2.47
CA SER A 191 -19.65 -5.89 -2.65
C SER A 191 -20.27 -4.64 -3.26
N ARG A 192 -21.08 -4.81 -4.31
CA ARG A 192 -21.81 -3.71 -4.95
C ARG A 192 -22.83 -3.09 -3.99
N TYR A 193 -23.58 -3.91 -3.27
CA TYR A 193 -24.49 -3.43 -2.22
C TYR A 193 -23.76 -2.60 -1.16
N LEU A 194 -22.60 -3.06 -0.68
CA LEU A 194 -21.80 -2.32 0.30
C LEU A 194 -21.40 -0.94 -0.23
N ARG A 195 -20.92 -0.87 -1.48
CA ARG A 195 -20.52 0.38 -2.13
C ARG A 195 -21.67 1.39 -2.22
N GLU A 196 -22.88 0.90 -2.51
CA GLU A 196 -24.10 1.71 -2.61
C GLU A 196 -24.66 2.12 -1.24
N GLU A 197 -24.63 1.22 -0.25
CA GLU A 197 -25.20 1.45 1.09
C GLU A 197 -24.52 2.64 1.79
N LYS A 198 -23.19 2.63 1.84
CA LYS A 198 -22.37 3.68 2.44
C LYS A 198 -20.97 3.66 1.85
N LYS A 199 -20.51 4.79 1.31
CA LYS A 199 -19.14 4.96 0.80
C LYS A 199 -18.11 4.76 1.91
N PHE A 200 -16.98 4.17 1.54
CA PHE A 200 -15.81 4.13 2.41
C PHE A 200 -15.06 5.46 2.37
N TYR A 201 -14.75 6.03 3.53
CA TYR A 201 -13.92 7.22 3.66
C TYR A 201 -12.46 6.80 3.83
N TYR A 202 -11.69 6.80 2.72
CA TYR A 202 -10.26 6.52 2.78
C TYR A 202 -9.53 7.61 3.58
N PHE A 203 -8.81 7.21 4.63
CA PHE A 203 -8.23 8.09 5.64
C PHE A 203 -6.77 7.71 5.92
N VAL A 204 -5.87 8.65 5.68
CA VAL A 204 -4.41 8.52 5.92
C VAL A 204 -3.79 9.79 6.49
N ASP A 205 -4.61 10.73 6.96
CA ASP A 205 -4.15 12.04 7.44
C ASP A 205 -3.37 11.97 8.77
N PHE A 206 -3.59 10.89 9.54
CA PHE A 206 -2.79 10.46 10.69
C PHE A 206 -2.95 8.95 10.90
N GLY A 207 -2.01 8.34 11.63
CA GLY A 207 -1.99 6.91 11.93
C GLY A 207 -3.04 6.51 12.96
N THR A 208 -3.68 5.36 12.74
CA THR A 208 -4.73 4.83 13.61
C THR A 208 -4.51 3.34 13.89
N PRO A 209 -4.74 2.88 15.14
CA PRO A 209 -4.81 1.45 15.42
C PRO A 209 -5.89 0.77 14.58
N ARG A 210 -5.82 -0.56 14.44
CA ARG A 210 -6.85 -1.33 13.71
C ARG A 210 -8.21 -1.16 14.39
N GLN A 211 -9.22 -0.85 13.60
CA GLN A 211 -10.55 -0.55 14.13
C GLN A 211 -11.33 -1.83 14.40
N GLY A 212 -12.16 -1.82 15.45
CA GLY A 212 -13.00 -2.97 15.79
C GLY A 212 -14.18 -3.15 14.84
N ALA A 213 -14.65 -4.38 14.67
CA ALA A 213 -15.76 -4.74 13.79
C ALA A 213 -17.02 -3.88 13.98
N LEU A 214 -17.43 -3.62 15.23
CA LEU A 214 -18.64 -2.83 15.52
C LEU A 214 -18.47 -1.33 15.24
N PHE A 215 -17.23 -0.83 15.31
CA PHE A 215 -16.93 0.55 14.89
C PHE A 215 -17.09 0.67 13.38
N GLN A 216 -16.46 -0.24 12.62
CA GLN A 216 -16.50 -0.23 11.15
C GLN A 216 -17.90 -0.49 10.56
N LEU A 217 -18.76 -1.20 11.30
CA LEU A 217 -20.17 -1.38 10.92
C LEU A 217 -20.92 -0.03 10.78
N ASN A 218 -20.51 0.96 11.58
CA ASN A 218 -21.16 2.27 11.67
C ASN A 218 -20.35 3.39 10.99
N ASN A 219 -19.01 3.29 11.02
CA ASN A 219 -18.07 4.30 10.57
C ASN A 219 -17.09 3.67 9.59
N ARG A 220 -17.44 3.65 8.30
CA ARG A 220 -16.61 3.05 7.23
C ARG A 220 -15.46 3.99 6.87
N ILE A 221 -14.49 4.12 7.76
CA ILE A 221 -13.37 5.05 7.65
C ILE A 221 -12.07 4.37 8.01
N GLY A 222 -11.02 4.64 7.24
CA GLY A 222 -9.69 4.10 7.52
C GLY A 222 -8.85 3.89 6.26
N THR A 223 -7.88 3.00 6.37
CA THR A 223 -6.91 2.69 5.32
C THR A 223 -7.38 1.54 4.41
N CYS A 224 -6.53 1.07 3.49
CA CYS A 224 -6.81 -0.16 2.74
C CYS A 224 -7.03 -1.38 3.66
N ARG A 225 -6.41 -1.39 4.84
CA ARG A 225 -6.62 -2.43 5.86
C ARG A 225 -8.03 -2.48 6.39
N ASP A 226 -8.54 -1.32 6.77
CA ASP A 226 -9.89 -1.18 7.32
C ASP A 226 -10.97 -1.54 6.29
N ALA A 227 -10.73 -1.26 5.01
CA ALA A 227 -11.61 -1.72 3.93
C ALA A 227 -11.62 -3.26 3.80
N CYS A 228 -10.46 -3.91 3.91
CA CYS A 228 -10.37 -5.37 3.90
C CYS A 228 -11.08 -6.00 5.11
N ASP A 229 -11.00 -5.36 6.28
CA ASP A 229 -11.69 -5.81 7.49
C ASP A 229 -13.21 -5.74 7.34
N ILE A 230 -13.74 -4.63 6.82
CA ILE A 230 -15.18 -4.48 6.53
C ILE A 230 -15.65 -5.60 5.62
N ALA A 231 -14.95 -5.81 4.50
CA ALA A 231 -15.29 -6.88 3.56
C ALA A 231 -15.25 -8.25 4.26
N THR A 232 -14.21 -8.51 5.04
CA THR A 232 -14.05 -9.77 5.78
C THR A 232 -15.19 -10.01 6.76
N TYR A 233 -15.56 -9.05 7.60
CA TYR A 233 -16.67 -9.21 8.55
C TYR A 233 -18.00 -9.46 7.84
N VAL A 234 -18.31 -8.70 6.79
CA VAL A 234 -19.56 -8.86 6.04
C VAL A 234 -19.63 -10.22 5.37
N MET A 235 -18.61 -10.58 4.59
CA MET A 235 -18.58 -11.81 3.79
C MET A 235 -18.57 -13.05 4.68
N ARG A 236 -17.73 -13.08 5.73
CA ARG A 236 -17.69 -14.20 6.68
C ARG A 236 -18.97 -14.36 7.47
N ALA A 237 -19.66 -13.26 7.81
CA ALA A 237 -20.92 -13.33 8.52
C ALA A 237 -21.99 -14.07 7.71
N VAL A 238 -21.98 -13.95 6.37
CA VAL A 238 -22.97 -14.58 5.48
C VAL A 238 -22.47 -15.86 4.79
N GLY A 239 -21.31 -16.37 5.20
CA GLY A 239 -20.75 -17.63 4.72
C GLY A 239 -20.02 -17.56 3.38
N ILE A 240 -19.55 -16.39 2.96
CA ILE A 240 -18.67 -16.24 1.80
C ILE A 240 -17.20 -16.39 2.31
N PRO A 241 -16.44 -17.40 1.86
CA PRO A 241 -15.08 -17.66 2.32
C PRO A 241 -14.10 -16.62 1.79
N VAL A 242 -13.64 -15.73 2.67
CA VAL A 242 -12.71 -14.65 2.33
C VAL A 242 -11.57 -14.52 3.34
N THR A 243 -10.48 -13.92 2.87
CA THR A 243 -9.38 -13.43 3.70
C THR A 243 -8.69 -12.26 2.99
N THR A 244 -7.56 -11.83 3.52
CA THR A 244 -6.74 -10.74 3.01
C THR A 244 -5.40 -11.26 2.49
N ASP A 245 -5.01 -10.82 1.31
CA ASP A 245 -3.64 -10.98 0.80
C ASP A 245 -2.91 -9.63 0.92
N ILE A 246 -1.61 -9.68 1.18
CA ILE A 246 -0.73 -8.53 1.45
C ILE A 246 0.60 -8.70 0.71
N TYR A 247 1.18 -7.59 0.26
CA TYR A 247 2.62 -7.51 0.06
C TYR A 247 3.24 -6.67 1.17
N LEU A 248 4.37 -7.13 1.71
CA LEU A 248 5.04 -6.44 2.82
C LEU A 248 5.60 -5.10 2.40
N TYR A 249 6.03 -5.00 1.13
CA TYR A 249 6.54 -3.75 0.58
C TYR A 249 6.55 -3.79 -0.94
N SER A 250 5.95 -2.78 -1.57
CA SER A 250 5.97 -2.67 -3.02
C SER A 250 7.37 -2.25 -3.49
N PRO A 251 7.99 -2.98 -4.43
CA PRO A 251 9.23 -2.56 -5.06
C PRO A 251 9.02 -1.31 -5.94
N GLU A 252 7.76 -0.94 -6.21
CA GLU A 252 7.40 0.25 -6.96
C GLU A 252 6.96 1.39 -6.02
N TYR A 253 5.92 1.18 -5.20
CA TYR A 253 5.26 2.24 -4.42
C TYR A 253 5.93 2.57 -3.10
N GLN A 254 6.84 1.72 -2.61
CA GLN A 254 7.55 1.92 -1.35
C GLN A 254 6.63 2.03 -0.12
N SER A 255 5.51 1.33 -0.17
CA SER A 255 4.58 1.11 0.93
C SER A 255 4.16 -0.35 0.96
N ASP A 256 3.57 -0.79 2.06
CA ASP A 256 2.74 -1.98 2.14
C ASP A 256 1.36 -1.74 1.50
N HIS A 257 0.62 -2.82 1.27
CA HIS A 257 -0.77 -2.78 0.84
C HIS A 257 -1.43 -4.14 1.02
N GLU A 258 -2.71 -4.12 1.37
CA GLU A 258 -3.53 -5.31 1.48
C GLU A 258 -4.83 -5.19 0.67
N TRP A 259 -5.33 -6.33 0.19
CA TRP A 259 -6.58 -6.46 -0.58
C TRP A 259 -7.32 -7.73 -0.20
N SER A 260 -8.64 -7.73 -0.39
CA SER A 260 -9.48 -8.89 -0.08
C SER A 260 -9.39 -9.94 -1.19
N VAL A 261 -9.45 -11.20 -0.79
CA VAL A 261 -9.56 -12.35 -1.70
C VAL A 261 -10.73 -13.24 -1.30
N VAL A 262 -11.48 -13.69 -2.31
CA VAL A 262 -12.55 -14.68 -2.15
C VAL A 262 -12.10 -16.00 -2.72
N ARG A 263 -12.31 -17.09 -1.98
CA ARG A 263 -12.00 -18.44 -2.46
C ARG A 263 -13.16 -18.99 -3.28
N ASP A 264 -12.91 -19.30 -4.54
CA ASP A 264 -13.85 -19.97 -5.42
C ASP A 264 -14.04 -21.46 -5.02
N THR A 265 -15.11 -22.06 -5.51
CA THR A 265 -15.42 -23.50 -5.43
C THR A 265 -14.33 -24.39 -6.04
N THR A 266 -13.52 -23.85 -6.96
CA THR A 266 -12.34 -24.52 -7.56
C THR A 266 -11.10 -24.51 -6.67
N GLY A 267 -11.09 -23.76 -5.56
CA GLY A 267 -9.92 -23.55 -4.72
C GLY A 267 -9.04 -22.36 -5.10
N ARG A 268 -9.35 -21.67 -6.20
CA ARG A 268 -8.66 -20.43 -6.58
C ARG A 268 -9.08 -19.26 -5.70
N TYR A 269 -8.14 -18.41 -5.35
CA TYR A 269 -8.40 -17.15 -4.65
C TYR A 269 -8.43 -16.00 -5.66
N LEU A 270 -9.52 -15.24 -5.67
CA LEU A 270 -9.73 -14.15 -6.61
C LEU A 270 -9.75 -12.84 -5.83
N SER A 271 -8.89 -11.91 -6.25
CA SER A 271 -8.82 -10.57 -5.66
C SER A 271 -10.09 -9.77 -5.92
N PHE A 272 -10.54 -9.02 -4.92
CA PHE A 272 -11.57 -8.01 -5.07
C PHE A 272 -11.31 -6.82 -4.14
N TRP A 273 -11.90 -5.68 -4.48
CA TRP A 273 -11.99 -4.54 -3.57
C TRP A 273 -13.37 -3.94 -3.72
N TYR A 274 -14.21 -4.10 -2.68
CA TYR A 274 -15.63 -3.77 -2.77
C TYR A 274 -15.94 -2.32 -3.19
N GLU A 275 -15.00 -1.37 -3.01
CA GLU A 275 -15.11 0.02 -3.47
C GLU A 275 -14.61 0.27 -4.90
N GLN A 276 -13.80 -0.61 -5.47
CA GLN A 276 -13.09 -0.36 -6.73
C GLN A 276 -13.41 -1.38 -7.82
N TYR A 277 -13.31 -2.67 -7.56
CA TYR A 277 -13.42 -3.72 -8.58
C TYR A 277 -13.96 -5.03 -8.03
N ASP A 278 -14.65 -5.78 -8.90
CA ASP A 278 -15.26 -7.07 -8.61
C ASP A 278 -14.24 -8.21 -8.73
N ALA A 279 -14.48 -9.30 -8.00
CA ALA A 279 -13.76 -10.55 -8.19
C ALA A 279 -14.05 -11.11 -9.59
N THR A 280 -13.01 -11.52 -10.32
CA THR A 280 -13.15 -12.10 -11.66
C THR A 280 -12.31 -13.36 -11.82
N ARG A 281 -12.86 -14.34 -12.57
CA ARG A 281 -12.14 -15.56 -12.97
C ARG A 281 -11.24 -15.34 -14.20
N ASP A 282 -11.26 -14.14 -14.77
CA ASP A 282 -10.39 -13.74 -15.88
C ASP A 282 -8.91 -13.87 -15.47
N PRO A 283 -8.14 -14.77 -16.09
CA PRO A 283 -6.73 -14.97 -15.76
C PRO A 283 -5.85 -13.76 -16.16
N SER A 284 -6.36 -12.83 -16.95
CA SER A 284 -5.65 -11.61 -17.35
C SER A 284 -5.81 -10.46 -16.35
N PHE A 285 -6.64 -10.63 -15.32
CA PHE A 285 -6.87 -9.60 -14.31
C PHE A 285 -5.57 -9.21 -13.60
N THR A 286 -5.37 -7.91 -13.43
CA THR A 286 -4.25 -7.33 -12.67
C THR A 286 -4.66 -6.00 -12.08
N ASP A 287 -4.30 -5.78 -10.82
CA ASP A 287 -4.44 -4.49 -10.13
C ASP A 287 -3.33 -3.50 -10.51
N LYS A 288 -2.43 -3.88 -11.44
CA LYS A 288 -1.33 -3.08 -11.98
C LYS A 288 -0.27 -2.68 -10.94
N ARG A 289 -0.15 -3.41 -9.82
CA ARG A 289 0.87 -3.15 -8.80
C ARG A 289 1.89 -4.27 -8.73
N LYS A 290 3.17 -3.90 -8.72
CA LYS A 290 4.27 -4.80 -8.34
C LYS A 290 4.23 -5.09 -6.84
N LYS A 291 4.42 -6.36 -6.48
CA LYS A 291 4.23 -6.93 -5.14
C LYS A 291 5.49 -7.58 -4.58
N ALA A 292 6.43 -8.00 -5.42
CA ALA A 292 7.60 -8.83 -5.11
C ALA A 292 7.28 -10.23 -4.56
N LYS A 293 6.59 -10.30 -3.42
CA LYS A 293 6.08 -11.52 -2.76
C LYS A 293 4.69 -11.21 -2.21
N VAL A 294 3.82 -12.22 -2.22
CA VAL A 294 2.45 -12.09 -1.69
C VAL A 294 2.24 -13.08 -0.57
N PHE A 295 1.69 -12.59 0.53
CA PHE A 295 1.35 -13.36 1.70
C PHE A 295 -0.15 -13.30 1.95
N ARG A 296 -0.73 -14.39 2.43
CA ARG A 296 -2.12 -14.51 2.82
C ARG A 296 -2.22 -14.49 4.34
N MET A 297 -3.10 -13.66 4.86
CA MET A 297 -3.45 -13.68 6.28
C MET A 297 -4.25 -14.94 6.62
N THR A 298 -3.82 -15.63 7.66
CA THR A 298 -4.47 -16.80 8.24
C THR A 298 -4.82 -16.55 9.70
N TYR A 299 -5.82 -17.24 10.23
CA TYR A 299 -6.03 -17.29 11.67
C TYR A 299 -5.06 -18.30 12.32
N GLY A 300 -4.82 -19.42 11.65
CA GLY A 300 -3.85 -20.40 12.11
C GLY A 300 -2.41 -19.91 11.97
N ILE A 301 -1.56 -20.24 12.93
CA ILE A 301 -0.12 -20.00 12.87
C ILE A 301 0.50 -20.85 11.76
N GLN A 302 1.34 -20.23 10.94
CA GLN A 302 2.02 -20.86 9.81
C GLN A 302 3.43 -21.34 10.17
N ARG A 303 4.07 -20.74 11.18
CA ARG A 303 5.41 -21.13 11.68
C ARG A 303 5.53 -20.93 13.19
N PRO A 304 6.22 -21.83 13.92
CA PRO A 304 6.50 -21.65 15.34
C PRO A 304 7.31 -20.38 15.64
N PHE A 305 7.16 -19.84 16.85
CA PHE A 305 7.83 -18.61 17.27
C PHE A 305 9.36 -18.74 17.29
N GLU A 306 9.86 -19.91 17.69
CA GLU A 306 11.29 -20.20 17.76
C GLU A 306 11.94 -20.01 16.38
N GLU A 307 11.28 -20.47 15.32
CA GLU A 307 11.74 -20.28 13.95
C GLU A 307 11.63 -18.81 13.51
N LEU A 308 10.52 -18.14 13.84
CA LEU A 308 10.30 -16.74 13.49
C LEU A 308 11.32 -15.80 14.12
N SER A 309 11.74 -16.07 15.37
CA SER A 309 12.72 -15.25 16.10
C SER A 309 14.07 -15.13 15.39
N GLN A 310 14.40 -16.09 14.52
CA GLN A 310 15.63 -16.13 13.73
C GLN A 310 15.50 -15.42 12.38
N LEU A 311 14.30 -15.01 12.00
CA LEU A 311 14.04 -14.32 10.73
C LEU A 311 14.20 -12.80 10.88
N PRO A 312 14.47 -12.08 9.78
CA PRO A 312 14.36 -10.64 9.73
C PRO A 312 12.98 -10.17 10.22
N PRO A 313 12.87 -9.01 10.93
CA PRO A 313 11.62 -8.53 11.52
C PRO A 313 10.41 -8.52 10.57
N SER A 314 10.61 -8.22 9.30
CA SER A 314 9.55 -8.19 8.28
C SER A 314 8.89 -9.55 8.00
N LEU A 315 9.55 -10.67 8.36
CA LEU A 315 9.04 -12.03 8.16
C LEU A 315 8.60 -12.71 9.46
N GLN A 316 8.52 -11.97 10.58
CA GLN A 316 8.22 -12.54 11.90
C GLN A 316 6.72 -12.71 12.19
N ASN A 317 5.83 -12.26 11.30
CA ASN A 317 4.40 -12.42 11.51
C ASN A 317 3.99 -13.91 11.35
N PRO A 318 3.53 -14.60 12.42
CA PRO A 318 3.19 -16.02 12.38
C PRO A 318 1.97 -16.34 11.52
N PHE A 319 1.15 -15.34 11.18
CA PHE A 319 -0.14 -15.49 10.50
C PHE A 319 -0.05 -15.27 8.98
N LEU A 320 1.17 -15.19 8.43
CA LEU A 320 1.39 -14.96 7.01
C LEU A 320 1.82 -16.24 6.31
N LYS A 321 1.00 -16.67 5.35
CA LYS A 321 1.31 -17.78 4.44
C LYS A 321 1.82 -17.22 3.11
N ASP A 322 2.99 -17.63 2.64
CA ASP A 322 3.46 -17.27 1.30
C ASP A 322 2.56 -17.93 0.23
N VAL A 323 1.88 -17.09 -0.56
CA VAL A 323 0.98 -17.49 -1.66
C VAL A 323 1.44 -16.95 -3.00
N SER A 324 2.71 -16.52 -3.10
CA SER A 324 3.25 -15.88 -4.31
C SER A 324 3.12 -16.76 -5.57
N GLN A 325 3.08 -18.09 -5.41
CA GLN A 325 2.84 -19.03 -6.50
C GLN A 325 1.47 -18.83 -7.17
N GLU A 326 0.45 -18.42 -6.41
CA GLU A 326 -0.91 -18.15 -6.92
C GLU A 326 -0.95 -16.91 -7.81
N TYR A 327 0.05 -16.02 -7.69
CA TYR A 327 0.13 -14.76 -8.43
C TYR A 327 1.11 -14.82 -9.62
N PHE A 328 2.26 -15.48 -9.44
CA PHE A 328 3.36 -15.45 -10.43
C PHE A 328 3.63 -16.82 -11.07
N GLY A 329 2.83 -17.84 -10.73
CA GLY A 329 3.11 -19.23 -11.09
C GLY A 329 4.33 -19.78 -10.36
N LYS A 330 4.70 -21.02 -10.71
CA LYS A 330 5.92 -21.65 -10.19
C LYS A 330 7.12 -21.12 -10.95
N ASN A 331 8.04 -20.49 -10.25
CA ASN A 331 9.33 -20.06 -10.80
C ASN A 331 10.44 -20.19 -9.74
N ARG A 332 11.70 -20.13 -10.18
CA ARG A 332 12.86 -20.16 -9.28
C ARG A 332 13.98 -19.28 -9.80
N ALA A 333 14.64 -18.57 -8.89
CA ALA A 333 15.90 -17.89 -9.15
C ALA A 333 17.02 -18.59 -8.35
N ILE A 334 18.05 -19.06 -9.07
CA ILE A 334 19.23 -19.69 -8.48
C ILE A 334 20.39 -18.71 -8.61
N ILE A 335 20.92 -18.27 -7.48
CA ILE A 335 21.96 -17.24 -7.40
C ILE A 335 23.24 -17.85 -6.84
N SER A 336 24.36 -17.65 -7.56
CA SER A 336 25.68 -17.99 -7.02
C SER A 336 26.11 -16.98 -5.97
N LEU A 337 26.52 -17.47 -4.80
CA LEU A 337 26.95 -16.63 -3.69
C LEU A 337 28.40 -16.18 -3.89
N GLN A 338 28.68 -14.93 -3.51
CA GLN A 338 30.04 -14.37 -3.51
C GLN A 338 30.76 -14.61 -2.18
N SER A 339 30.04 -15.01 -1.15
CA SER A 339 30.53 -15.38 0.17
C SER A 339 29.70 -16.54 0.72
N GLU A 340 30.30 -17.37 1.56
CA GLU A 340 29.57 -18.40 2.29
C GLU A 340 28.51 -17.76 3.20
N ALA A 341 27.32 -18.35 3.26
CA ALA A 341 26.21 -17.85 4.07
C ALA A 341 25.39 -19.02 4.62
N LYS A 342 24.99 -18.96 5.90
CA LYS A 342 24.15 -20.00 6.53
C LYS A 342 22.69 -19.88 6.14
N ASN A 343 22.25 -18.66 5.88
CA ASN A 343 20.89 -18.33 5.49
C ASN A 343 20.92 -17.36 4.31
N ALA A 344 19.81 -17.31 3.56
CA ALA A 344 19.66 -16.40 2.43
C ALA A 344 18.24 -15.85 2.38
N PHE A 345 18.14 -14.56 2.09
CA PHE A 345 16.92 -13.79 1.97
C PHE A 345 16.97 -12.93 0.71
N ILE A 346 15.82 -12.52 0.22
CA ILE A 346 15.70 -11.50 -0.84
C ILE A 346 15.15 -10.21 -0.26
N GLY A 347 15.86 -9.12 -0.53
CA GLY A 347 15.46 -7.76 -0.21
C GLY A 347 14.93 -7.00 -1.41
N VAL A 348 13.92 -6.18 -1.19
CA VAL A 348 13.50 -5.10 -2.11
C VAL A 348 14.03 -3.76 -1.61
N PHE A 349 14.32 -2.85 -2.53
CA PHE A 349 14.95 -1.58 -2.18
C PHE A 349 14.02 -0.68 -1.36
N THR A 350 14.57 -0.01 -0.35
CA THR A 350 13.91 1.10 0.36
C THR A 350 14.89 2.26 0.50
N ALA A 351 14.44 3.49 0.23
CA ALA A 351 15.30 4.67 0.32
C ALA A 351 15.84 4.91 1.75
N ARG A 352 15.11 4.45 2.77
CA ARG A 352 15.45 4.67 4.19
C ARG A 352 16.36 3.60 4.79
N MET A 353 16.12 2.33 4.46
CA MET A 353 16.81 1.19 5.09
C MET A 353 17.76 0.47 4.11
N GLY A 354 17.82 0.91 2.85
CA GLY A 354 18.56 0.25 1.78
C GLY A 354 17.80 -0.95 1.23
N TRP A 355 17.50 -1.94 2.07
CA TRP A 355 16.80 -3.17 1.70
C TRP A 355 15.82 -3.62 2.77
N LEU A 356 14.62 -4.02 2.37
CA LEU A 356 13.65 -4.72 3.23
C LEU A 356 13.51 -6.16 2.76
N VAL A 357 13.69 -7.11 3.67
CA VAL A 357 13.51 -8.53 3.35
C VAL A 357 12.04 -8.87 3.10
N VAL A 358 11.76 -9.53 1.99
CA VAL A 358 10.39 -9.94 1.60
C VAL A 358 10.26 -11.45 1.38
N GLY A 359 11.34 -12.21 1.46
CA GLY A 359 11.28 -13.66 1.25
C GLY A 359 12.55 -14.36 1.69
N GLN A 360 12.39 -15.64 2.05
CA GLN A 360 13.46 -16.54 2.45
C GLN A 360 13.84 -17.46 1.27
N GLY A 361 15.13 -17.75 1.13
CA GLY A 361 15.67 -18.71 0.18
C GLY A 361 16.29 -19.92 0.86
N LYS A 362 16.57 -20.95 0.07
CA LYS A 362 17.31 -22.15 0.50
C LYS A 362 18.76 -22.03 0.05
N VAL A 363 19.70 -22.26 0.97
CA VAL A 363 21.13 -22.29 0.64
C VAL A 363 21.58 -23.73 0.41
N THR A 364 22.28 -23.99 -0.69
CA THR A 364 22.89 -25.29 -1.00
C THR A 364 24.13 -25.08 -1.86
N ASN A 365 25.28 -25.65 -1.46
CA ASN A 365 26.53 -25.64 -2.24
C ASN A 365 26.88 -24.27 -2.87
N ASN A 366 27.08 -23.25 -2.01
CA ASN A 366 27.41 -21.88 -2.43
C ASN A 366 26.39 -21.22 -3.40
N THR A 367 25.15 -21.70 -3.40
CA THR A 367 24.03 -21.10 -4.14
C THR A 367 22.85 -20.83 -3.21
N ALA A 368 22.08 -19.79 -3.51
CA ALA A 368 20.78 -19.53 -2.91
C ALA A 368 19.67 -19.70 -3.94
N THR A 369 18.63 -20.42 -3.58
CA THR A 369 17.43 -20.64 -4.42
C THR A 369 16.24 -19.90 -3.81
N PHE A 370 15.62 -19.03 -4.59
CA PHE A 370 14.39 -18.31 -4.22
C PHE A 370 13.24 -18.78 -5.10
N GLU A 371 12.14 -19.20 -4.47
CA GLU A 371 10.97 -19.77 -5.14
C GLU A 371 9.83 -18.75 -5.24
N ASN A 372 9.12 -18.76 -6.36
CA ASN A 372 7.87 -18.04 -6.61
C ASN A 372 8.00 -16.53 -6.31
N ILE A 373 8.90 -15.86 -7.02
CA ILE A 373 9.15 -14.42 -6.92
C ILE A 373 8.50 -13.70 -8.11
N GLU A 374 8.14 -12.44 -7.95
CA GLU A 374 7.63 -11.64 -9.07
C GLU A 374 8.73 -11.36 -10.11
N PRO A 375 8.52 -11.67 -11.40
CA PRO A 375 9.43 -11.27 -12.46
C PRO A 375 9.55 -9.75 -12.61
N PHE A 376 10.63 -9.29 -13.23
CA PHE A 376 10.90 -7.87 -13.51
C PHE A 376 10.90 -7.00 -12.23
N VAL A 377 11.44 -7.55 -11.14
CA VAL A 377 11.75 -6.84 -9.89
C VAL A 377 13.24 -7.00 -9.61
N ILE A 378 13.89 -5.94 -9.13
CA ILE A 378 15.29 -5.99 -8.71
C ILE A 378 15.35 -6.44 -7.26
N TYR A 379 16.04 -7.55 -7.01
CA TYR A 379 16.23 -8.13 -5.69
C TYR A 379 17.70 -8.09 -5.28
N GLN A 380 17.95 -7.89 -3.98
CA GLN A 380 19.26 -8.07 -3.37
C GLN A 380 19.27 -9.36 -2.55
N PRO A 381 20.13 -10.34 -2.86
CA PRO A 381 20.42 -11.46 -1.97
C PRO A 381 21.12 -10.97 -0.70
N LEU A 382 20.59 -11.34 0.45
CA LEU A 382 21.04 -10.91 1.78
C LEU A 382 21.20 -12.13 2.70
N SER A 383 22.11 -12.06 3.66
CA SER A 383 22.07 -12.89 4.88
C SER A 383 21.63 -12.03 6.06
N TYR A 384 21.12 -12.69 7.10
CA TYR A 384 20.70 -12.06 8.34
C TYR A 384 21.32 -12.77 9.53
N GLU A 385 22.19 -12.09 10.25
CA GLU A 385 22.84 -12.60 11.46
C GLU A 385 22.95 -11.45 12.48
N ASN A 386 22.68 -11.74 13.76
CA ASN A 386 22.79 -10.77 14.87
C ASN A 386 22.06 -9.43 14.67
N GLY A 387 20.92 -9.43 13.97
CA GLY A 387 20.15 -8.22 13.69
C GLY A 387 20.63 -7.42 12.47
N GLU A 388 21.68 -7.86 11.78
CA GLU A 388 22.26 -7.16 10.63
C GLU A 388 21.96 -7.86 9.31
N LEU A 389 21.65 -7.07 8.28
CA LEU A 389 21.48 -7.54 6.91
C LEU A 389 22.75 -7.28 6.10
N THR A 390 23.33 -8.32 5.52
CA THR A 390 24.56 -8.21 4.71
C THR A 390 24.34 -8.75 3.29
N PRO A 391 24.71 -8.00 2.23
CA PRO A 391 24.68 -8.52 0.87
C PRO A 391 25.61 -9.72 0.67
N ILE A 392 25.11 -10.80 0.08
CA ILE A 392 25.87 -12.05 -0.14
C ILE A 392 26.10 -12.38 -1.63
N ALA A 393 25.51 -11.60 -2.53
CA ALA A 393 25.71 -11.69 -3.97
C ALA A 393 25.35 -10.36 -4.67
N TYR A 394 25.53 -10.30 -5.99
CA TYR A 394 25.04 -9.18 -6.80
C TYR A 394 23.50 -9.12 -6.81
N PRO A 395 22.91 -7.91 -6.91
CA PRO A 395 21.50 -7.79 -7.22
C PRO A 395 21.16 -8.53 -8.51
N PHE A 396 19.92 -9.00 -8.61
CA PHE A 396 19.45 -9.70 -9.79
C PHE A 396 18.00 -9.34 -10.11
N MET A 397 17.58 -9.68 -11.31
CA MET A 397 16.19 -9.62 -11.76
C MET A 397 15.84 -10.94 -12.43
N LEU A 398 14.67 -11.49 -12.12
CA LEU A 398 14.11 -12.62 -12.87
C LEU A 398 13.38 -12.06 -14.09
N GLN A 399 13.84 -12.40 -15.29
CA GLN A 399 13.22 -12.01 -16.55
C GLN A 399 12.66 -13.26 -17.23
N LYS A 400 11.34 -13.42 -17.22
CA LYS A 400 10.67 -14.68 -17.56
C LYS A 400 11.21 -15.78 -16.63
N ASP A 401 11.99 -16.71 -17.15
CA ASP A 401 12.64 -17.80 -16.37
C ASP A 401 14.17 -17.68 -16.30
N LYS A 402 14.73 -16.53 -16.70
CA LYS A 402 16.18 -16.29 -16.70
C LYS A 402 16.56 -15.29 -15.61
N VAL A 403 17.54 -15.68 -14.80
CA VAL A 403 18.17 -14.77 -13.84
C VAL A 403 19.15 -13.86 -14.58
N HIS A 404 18.94 -12.56 -14.47
CA HIS A 404 19.88 -11.54 -14.91
C HIS A 404 20.58 -10.92 -13.69
N SER A 405 21.88 -11.17 -13.53
CA SER A 405 22.68 -10.59 -12.45
C SER A 405 23.32 -9.26 -12.87
N PHE A 406 23.22 -8.25 -12.01
CA PHE A 406 23.75 -6.91 -12.24
C PHE A 406 25.22 -6.82 -11.78
N ILE A 407 26.11 -7.41 -12.58
CA ILE A 407 27.56 -7.37 -12.37
C ILE A 407 28.11 -6.13 -13.11
N PRO A 408 28.73 -5.17 -12.39
CA PRO A 408 29.29 -3.96 -13.00
C PRO A 408 30.33 -4.24 -14.08
N GLN A 409 30.21 -3.54 -15.21
CA GLN A 409 31.11 -3.63 -16.37
C GLN A 409 31.86 -2.31 -16.60
N GLU A 410 32.34 -2.04 -17.82
CA GLU A 410 32.97 -0.78 -18.18
C GLU A 410 32.05 0.43 -17.96
N LYS A 411 32.64 1.60 -17.75
CA LYS A 411 31.87 2.83 -17.50
C LYS A 411 31.20 3.37 -18.77
N GLN A 412 30.06 3.99 -18.59
CA GLN A 412 29.33 4.79 -19.57
C GLN A 412 28.96 6.13 -18.96
N GLU A 413 28.76 7.14 -19.80
CA GLU A 413 28.11 8.37 -19.38
C GLU A 413 26.63 8.10 -19.09
N VAL A 414 26.14 8.65 -17.98
CA VAL A 414 24.72 8.59 -17.62
C VAL A 414 24.20 9.99 -17.37
N VAL A 415 23.06 10.31 -17.98
CA VAL A 415 22.35 11.59 -17.81
C VAL A 415 21.14 11.35 -16.93
N LEU A 416 21.13 11.98 -15.76
CA LEU A 416 20.07 11.84 -14.78
C LEU A 416 19.18 13.09 -14.80
N ILE A 417 17.89 12.86 -14.64
CA ILE A 417 16.85 13.91 -14.66
C ILE A 417 15.90 13.83 -13.46
N ARG A 418 15.83 12.67 -12.78
CA ARG A 418 14.96 12.46 -11.62
C ARG A 418 15.41 11.31 -10.73
N LYS A 419 15.02 11.36 -9.45
CA LYS A 419 15.30 10.33 -8.41
C LYS A 419 14.20 9.27 -8.23
N TYR A 420 13.05 9.47 -8.85
CA TYR A 420 11.87 8.59 -8.75
C TYR A 420 11.10 8.55 -10.09
N PRO A 421 10.41 7.45 -10.43
CA PRO A 421 9.66 7.33 -11.68
C PRO A 421 8.54 8.38 -11.80
N LEU A 422 8.41 8.96 -12.99
CA LEU A 422 7.24 9.78 -13.35
C LEU A 422 6.06 8.85 -13.69
N ARG A 423 5.10 8.70 -12.77
CA ARG A 423 3.95 7.81 -12.96
C ARG A 423 2.85 8.48 -13.77
N LYS A 424 2.29 7.74 -14.74
CA LYS A 424 1.23 8.24 -15.64
C LYS A 424 -0.03 8.69 -14.92
N THR A 425 -0.43 7.93 -13.89
CA THR A 425 -1.69 8.14 -13.16
C THR A 425 -1.59 9.13 -12.00
N SER A 426 -0.38 9.55 -11.61
CA SER A 426 -0.15 10.55 -10.56
C SER A 426 0.61 11.78 -11.09
N SER A 427 1.94 11.84 -10.96
CA SER A 427 2.72 13.06 -11.20
C SER A 427 2.71 13.54 -12.66
N ALA A 428 2.62 12.63 -13.65
CA ALA A 428 2.48 13.03 -15.05
C ALA A 428 1.11 13.67 -15.33
N ARG A 429 0.04 13.23 -14.63
CA ARG A 429 -1.32 13.73 -14.83
C ARG A 429 -1.43 15.21 -14.45
N PHE A 430 -0.75 15.63 -13.39
CA PHE A 430 -0.80 17.01 -12.91
C PHE A 430 -0.27 17.99 -13.96
N LYS A 431 0.80 17.63 -14.66
CA LYS A 431 1.35 18.44 -15.75
C LYS A 431 0.37 18.55 -16.93
N ASN A 432 -0.40 17.51 -17.20
CA ASN A 432 -1.41 17.53 -18.26
C ASN A 432 -2.54 18.54 -17.99
N TRP A 433 -2.79 18.92 -16.73
CA TRP A 433 -3.77 19.96 -16.41
C TRP A 433 -3.32 21.38 -16.81
N LEU A 434 -2.04 21.58 -17.13
CA LEU A 434 -1.54 22.82 -17.73
C LEU A 434 -1.91 22.93 -19.23
N LEU A 435 -2.26 21.84 -19.90
CA LEU A 435 -2.59 21.91 -21.32
C LEU A 435 -3.87 22.73 -21.52
N ASN A 436 -3.83 23.65 -22.48
CA ASN A 436 -4.90 24.61 -22.80
C ASN A 436 -5.23 25.62 -21.68
N THR A 437 -4.39 25.75 -20.64
CA THR A 437 -4.54 26.86 -19.70
C THR A 437 -4.25 28.19 -20.39
N THR A 438 -4.97 29.23 -19.98
CA THR A 438 -4.89 30.55 -20.60
C THR A 438 -4.46 31.60 -19.58
N LEU A 439 -3.46 32.41 -19.95
CA LEU A 439 -3.09 33.62 -19.23
C LEU A 439 -3.76 34.81 -19.92
N LYS A 440 -4.51 35.60 -19.17
CA LYS A 440 -5.26 36.77 -19.66
C LYS A 440 -4.93 38.01 -18.86
N ALA A 441 -5.14 39.19 -19.44
CA ALA A 441 -4.99 40.47 -18.76
C ALA A 441 -6.08 41.48 -19.15
N SER A 442 -6.44 42.36 -18.22
CA SER A 442 -7.37 43.45 -18.43
C SER A 442 -7.10 44.63 -17.50
N ASN A 443 -7.64 45.80 -17.85
CA ASN A 443 -7.73 46.96 -16.96
C ASN A 443 -9.13 47.12 -16.36
N ASN A 444 -10.05 46.19 -16.66
CA ASN A 444 -11.40 46.13 -16.11
C ASN A 444 -11.57 44.85 -15.27
N VAL A 445 -12.22 44.96 -14.12
CA VAL A 445 -12.51 43.84 -13.21
C VAL A 445 -13.40 42.77 -13.86
N SER A 446 -14.23 43.15 -14.83
CA SER A 446 -15.07 42.21 -15.59
C SER A 446 -14.31 41.44 -16.68
N PHE A 447 -13.00 41.70 -16.85
CA PHE A 447 -12.20 41.18 -17.96
C PHE A 447 -12.84 41.47 -19.33
N SER A 448 -13.37 42.68 -19.51
CA SER A 448 -13.85 43.17 -20.79
C SER A 448 -13.48 44.65 -21.01
N PRO A 449 -12.67 44.98 -22.05
CA PRO A 449 -12.01 44.05 -22.98
C PRO A 449 -10.89 43.24 -22.29
N VAL A 450 -10.56 42.08 -22.86
CA VAL A 450 -9.49 41.19 -22.37
C VAL A 450 -8.44 40.96 -23.45
N GLU A 451 -7.17 40.95 -23.05
CA GLU A 451 -6.06 40.46 -23.87
C GLU A 451 -5.72 39.03 -23.43
N THR A 452 -5.59 38.11 -24.37
CA THR A 452 -5.02 36.78 -24.11
C THR A 452 -3.52 36.88 -24.27
N LEU A 453 -2.79 36.74 -23.17
CA LEU A 453 -1.33 36.83 -23.13
C LEU A 453 -0.67 35.54 -23.60
N HIS A 454 -1.24 34.38 -23.25
CA HIS A 454 -0.69 33.09 -23.61
C HIS A 454 -1.74 31.97 -23.53
N ILE A 455 -1.59 30.95 -24.38
CA ILE A 455 -2.33 29.68 -24.31
C ILE A 455 -1.32 28.55 -24.34
N MET A 456 -1.32 27.69 -23.33
CA MET A 456 -0.40 26.57 -23.21
C MET A 456 -0.81 25.42 -24.16
N LYS A 457 -0.37 25.48 -25.42
CA LYS A 457 -0.73 24.48 -26.45
C LYS A 457 0.11 23.19 -26.42
N SER A 458 1.24 23.20 -25.73
CA SER A 458 2.18 22.08 -25.63
C SER A 458 2.89 22.10 -24.29
N LEU A 459 3.17 20.94 -23.71
CA LEU A 459 3.83 20.83 -22.40
C LEU A 459 5.35 20.74 -22.56
N PRO A 460 6.15 21.64 -21.96
CA PRO A 460 7.61 21.51 -21.93
C PRO A 460 8.07 20.24 -21.22
N ALA A 461 9.33 19.82 -21.39
CA ALA A 461 9.88 18.67 -20.67
C ALA A 461 10.18 19.00 -19.18
N GLN A 462 10.61 20.23 -18.93
CA GLN A 462 11.03 20.78 -17.64
C GLN A 462 9.86 20.94 -16.66
N ASN A 463 10.13 20.90 -15.36
CA ASN A 463 9.09 21.14 -14.34
C ASN A 463 8.89 22.63 -14.09
N VAL A 464 9.96 23.41 -14.10
CA VAL A 464 9.89 24.89 -14.09
C VAL A 464 9.64 25.37 -15.51
N ILE A 465 8.46 25.94 -15.75
CA ILE A 465 8.01 26.38 -17.07
C ILE A 465 8.11 27.89 -17.16
N GLU A 466 9.04 28.40 -17.97
CA GLU A 466 9.13 29.82 -18.29
C GLU A 466 8.28 30.13 -19.53
N VAL A 467 7.24 30.95 -19.34
CA VAL A 467 6.35 31.42 -20.40
C VAL A 467 6.71 32.87 -20.76
N PRO A 468 7.30 33.12 -21.94
CA PRO A 468 7.51 34.49 -22.40
C PRO A 468 6.17 35.14 -22.72
N ILE A 469 5.98 36.37 -22.24
CA ILE A 469 4.77 37.17 -22.43
C ILE A 469 5.10 38.41 -23.26
N HIS A 470 4.29 38.65 -24.28
CA HIS A 470 4.35 39.84 -25.10
C HIS A 470 3.04 40.60 -24.93
N SER A 471 2.95 41.44 -23.90
CA SER A 471 1.75 42.25 -23.66
C SER A 471 1.76 43.51 -24.51
N GLN A 472 0.61 43.90 -25.07
CA GLN A 472 0.50 45.13 -25.86
C GLN A 472 0.63 46.41 -25.02
N LYS A 473 0.30 46.31 -23.72
CA LYS A 473 0.36 47.41 -22.74
C LYS A 473 0.44 46.87 -21.31
N ALA A 474 0.43 47.78 -20.34
CA ALA A 474 0.38 47.47 -18.92
C ALA A 474 -1.06 47.21 -18.44
N TYR A 475 -1.23 46.28 -17.50
CA TYR A 475 -2.54 45.82 -17.02
C TYR A 475 -2.64 45.76 -15.49
N ARG A 476 -3.82 46.03 -14.95
CA ARG A 476 -4.12 45.94 -13.50
C ARG A 476 -4.59 44.56 -13.05
N TYR A 477 -5.23 43.80 -13.94
CA TYR A 477 -5.81 42.50 -13.62
C TYR A 477 -5.22 41.43 -14.53
N PHE A 478 -4.83 40.31 -13.94
CA PHE A 478 -4.37 39.12 -14.64
C PHE A 478 -5.18 37.91 -14.19
N GLN A 479 -5.39 36.97 -15.10
CA GLN A 479 -6.11 35.73 -14.83
C GLN A 479 -5.33 34.55 -15.38
N TYR A 480 -5.14 33.53 -14.54
CA TYR A 480 -4.75 32.19 -14.97
C TYR A 480 -5.99 31.30 -14.94
N GLU A 481 -6.44 30.87 -16.11
CA GLU A 481 -7.67 30.11 -16.31
C GLU A 481 -7.35 28.69 -16.77
N VAL A 482 -7.98 27.70 -16.12
CA VAL A 482 -7.91 26.30 -16.55
C VAL A 482 -9.12 25.92 -17.42
N PRO A 483 -9.01 24.90 -18.29
CA PRO A 483 -10.16 24.38 -19.05
C PRO A 483 -11.34 23.97 -18.17
N LYS A 484 -12.56 24.03 -18.72
CA LYS A 484 -13.82 23.75 -17.98
C LYS A 484 -13.86 22.37 -17.31
N ASP A 485 -13.21 21.39 -17.93
CA ASP A 485 -13.10 19.99 -17.50
C ASP A 485 -11.80 19.71 -16.73
N SER A 486 -10.95 20.72 -16.52
CA SER A 486 -9.68 20.60 -15.80
C SER A 486 -9.80 21.14 -14.38
N VAL A 487 -9.07 20.50 -13.45
CA VAL A 487 -8.94 20.98 -12.07
C VAL A 487 -7.82 22.01 -12.01
N LEU A 488 -8.03 23.12 -11.29
CA LEU A 488 -6.96 24.06 -11.02
C LEU A 488 -6.05 23.47 -9.95
N SER A 489 -4.86 23.04 -10.37
CA SER A 489 -3.82 22.56 -9.47
C SER A 489 -2.45 23.05 -9.91
N ILE A 490 -1.80 23.85 -9.07
CA ILE A 490 -0.53 24.49 -9.39
C ILE A 490 0.29 24.68 -8.11
N ALA A 491 1.60 24.47 -8.22
CA ALA A 491 2.54 24.66 -7.11
C ALA A 491 3.02 26.10 -7.06
N GLU A 492 3.40 26.69 -8.18
CA GLU A 492 3.85 28.09 -8.20
C GLU A 492 3.40 28.80 -9.47
N ILE A 493 3.05 30.08 -9.32
CA ILE A 493 2.83 31.00 -10.43
C ILE A 493 3.38 32.39 -10.08
N HIS A 494 4.40 32.81 -10.83
CA HIS A 494 5.13 34.06 -10.60
C HIS A 494 5.17 34.91 -11.86
N PHE A 495 4.92 36.21 -11.73
CA PHE A 495 4.91 37.15 -12.85
C PHE A 495 6.14 38.05 -12.78
N PHE A 496 6.80 38.27 -13.91
CA PHE A 496 8.00 39.08 -14.00
C PHE A 496 7.85 40.21 -15.03
N GLY A 497 8.29 41.39 -14.65
CA GLY A 497 8.33 42.58 -15.49
C GLY A 497 9.65 42.76 -16.22
N LYS A 498 10.03 44.02 -16.48
CA LYS A 498 11.35 44.35 -17.06
C LYS A 498 12.48 43.93 -16.10
N ASP A 499 13.65 43.67 -16.68
CA ASP A 499 14.87 43.28 -15.96
C ASP A 499 14.73 42.04 -15.06
N ASN A 500 13.81 41.12 -15.40
CA ASN A 500 13.47 39.93 -14.59
C ASN A 500 13.07 40.27 -13.14
N LYS A 501 12.52 41.47 -12.89
CA LYS A 501 11.99 41.81 -11.57
C LYS A 501 10.61 41.18 -11.37
N GLU A 502 10.45 40.44 -10.28
CA GLU A 502 9.17 39.84 -9.90
C GLU A 502 8.14 40.92 -9.53
N VAL A 503 6.90 40.69 -9.94
CA VAL A 503 5.74 41.57 -9.70
C VAL A 503 4.96 41.03 -8.51
N VAL A 504 4.89 41.85 -7.46
CA VAL A 504 4.05 41.57 -6.29
C VAL A 504 2.66 42.14 -6.51
N PHE A 505 1.64 41.32 -6.37
CA PHE A 505 0.24 41.72 -6.51
C PHE A 505 -0.38 42.12 -5.17
N ASP A 506 -1.23 43.14 -5.19
CA ASP A 506 -1.96 43.62 -4.00
C ASP A 506 -3.03 42.62 -3.55
N THR A 507 -3.58 41.83 -4.47
CA THR A 507 -4.58 40.82 -4.14
C THR A 507 -4.47 39.64 -5.08
N ILE A 508 -4.47 38.44 -4.50
CA ILE A 508 -4.56 37.17 -5.21
C ILE A 508 -5.79 36.44 -4.66
N TYR A 509 -6.67 35.98 -5.56
CA TYR A 509 -7.87 35.24 -5.18
C TYR A 509 -8.23 34.19 -6.22
N SER A 510 -9.06 33.22 -5.84
CA SER A 510 -9.63 32.22 -6.74
C SER A 510 -11.14 32.25 -6.68
N ASN A 511 -11.80 31.91 -7.78
CA ASN A 511 -13.22 31.56 -7.79
C ASN A 511 -13.46 30.07 -7.51
N GLY A 512 -12.40 29.27 -7.34
CA GLY A 512 -12.46 27.89 -6.85
C GLY A 512 -12.15 27.82 -5.37
N LYS A 513 -12.76 26.86 -4.68
CA LYS A 513 -12.51 26.60 -3.26
C LYS A 513 -11.39 25.57 -3.11
N PRO A 514 -10.54 25.67 -2.07
CA PRO A 514 -9.62 24.60 -1.70
C PRO A 514 -10.34 23.24 -1.62
N TRP A 515 -9.70 22.17 -2.09
CA TRP A 515 -10.29 20.82 -2.06
C TRP A 515 -10.65 20.35 -0.65
N LYS A 516 -9.86 20.74 0.35
CA LYS A 516 -10.13 20.56 1.79
C LYS A 516 -9.58 21.75 2.57
N ASP A 517 -10.13 21.99 3.75
CA ASP A 517 -9.59 22.94 4.72
C ASP A 517 -8.39 22.38 5.49
N ILE A 518 -7.38 21.95 4.75
CA ILE A 518 -6.08 21.54 5.29
C ILE A 518 -4.97 22.37 4.63
N ALA A 519 -3.87 22.57 5.35
CA ALA A 519 -2.78 23.46 4.92
C ALA A 519 -2.24 23.15 3.51
N LEU A 520 -2.33 21.90 3.09
CA LEU A 520 -1.83 21.39 1.80
C LEU A 520 -2.53 21.95 0.56
N PHE A 521 -3.78 22.41 0.64
CA PHE A 521 -4.57 22.80 -0.55
C PHE A 521 -4.89 24.30 -0.63
N GLN A 522 -4.22 25.12 0.17
CA GLN A 522 -4.60 26.51 0.36
C GLN A 522 -4.12 27.40 -0.78
N LEU A 523 -4.86 28.49 -1.05
CA LEU A 523 -4.54 29.44 -2.12
C LEU A 523 -3.12 30.01 -2.03
N LYS A 524 -2.64 30.30 -0.81
CA LYS A 524 -1.30 30.84 -0.58
C LYS A 524 -0.18 29.95 -1.15
N ASN A 525 -0.44 28.66 -1.28
CA ASN A 525 0.51 27.65 -1.75
C ASN A 525 0.73 27.72 -3.27
N CYS A 526 0.17 28.69 -4.00
CA CYS A 526 0.53 28.91 -5.40
C CYS A 526 1.51 30.08 -5.62
N TYR A 527 2.00 30.69 -4.53
CA TYR A 527 2.95 31.81 -4.55
C TYR A 527 3.80 31.87 -3.27
N ASP A 528 3.99 30.76 -2.56
CA ASP A 528 4.75 30.73 -1.29
C ASP A 528 6.25 30.45 -1.47
N ASN A 529 6.70 30.28 -2.72
CA ASN A 529 8.07 29.89 -3.08
C ASN A 529 8.44 28.49 -2.55
N ASP A 530 7.45 27.65 -2.26
CA ASP A 530 7.63 26.23 -2.01
C ASP A 530 7.11 25.40 -3.20
N PRO A 531 7.99 25.01 -4.13
CA PRO A 531 7.62 24.25 -5.33
C PRO A 531 7.05 22.83 -5.10
N VAL A 532 6.85 22.41 -3.83
CA VAL A 532 6.11 21.17 -3.48
C VAL A 532 4.77 21.43 -2.79
N SER A 533 4.56 22.64 -2.26
CA SER A 533 3.24 23.09 -1.84
C SER A 533 2.39 23.29 -3.11
N TYR A 534 1.06 23.26 -2.98
CA TYR A 534 0.20 23.55 -4.12
C TYR A 534 -1.18 24.04 -3.71
N PHE A 535 -1.79 24.83 -4.58
CA PHE A 535 -3.23 25.07 -4.56
C PHE A 535 -3.94 23.97 -5.37
N HIS A 536 -5.07 23.48 -4.88
CA HIS A 536 -5.89 22.48 -5.56
C HIS A 536 -7.37 22.75 -5.30
N THR A 537 -8.15 22.96 -6.37
CA THR A 537 -9.57 23.30 -6.23
C THR A 537 -10.47 22.06 -6.16
N TRP A 538 -11.59 22.19 -5.46
CA TRP A 538 -12.68 21.20 -5.52
C TRP A 538 -13.36 21.22 -6.90
N GLU A 539 -13.63 22.42 -7.43
CA GLU A 539 -14.32 22.60 -8.71
C GLU A 539 -13.36 22.54 -9.91
N THR A 540 -13.88 22.12 -11.06
CA THR A 540 -13.19 22.23 -12.37
C THR A 540 -13.49 23.58 -13.04
N GLY A 541 -12.66 24.00 -13.99
CA GLY A 541 -12.91 25.21 -14.78
C GLY A 541 -12.76 26.53 -14.01
N THR A 542 -11.98 26.53 -12.95
CA THR A 542 -11.76 27.69 -12.07
C THR A 542 -10.58 28.55 -12.57
N SER A 543 -10.26 29.61 -11.84
CA SER A 543 -9.21 30.56 -12.19
C SER A 543 -8.53 31.12 -10.95
N LEU A 544 -7.28 31.56 -11.13
CA LEU A 544 -6.57 32.46 -10.25
C LEU A 544 -6.64 33.87 -10.82
N PHE A 545 -6.87 34.84 -9.95
CA PHE A 545 -6.94 36.26 -10.28
C PHE A 545 -5.89 37.01 -9.50
N PHE A 546 -5.16 37.87 -10.21
CA PHE A 546 -4.08 38.70 -9.66
C PHE A 546 -4.42 40.15 -9.94
N LYS A 547 -4.41 40.97 -8.89
CA LYS A 547 -4.76 42.38 -8.95
C LYS A 547 -3.59 43.23 -8.49
N SER A 548 -3.25 44.23 -9.30
CA SER A 548 -2.33 45.30 -8.96
C SER A 548 -3.05 46.65 -9.04
N SER A 549 -2.76 47.51 -8.08
CA SER A 549 -3.22 48.89 -7.92
C SER A 549 -2.73 49.76 -9.07
N THR A 550 -1.51 49.49 -9.54
CA THR A 550 -0.90 50.14 -10.70
C THR A 550 -0.79 49.16 -11.88
N PRO A 551 -0.98 49.62 -13.14
CA PRO A 551 -0.81 48.75 -14.31
C PRO A 551 0.63 48.20 -14.39
N GLN A 552 0.77 46.88 -14.55
CA GLN A 552 2.04 46.17 -14.65
C GLN A 552 2.30 45.72 -16.08
N SER A 553 3.55 45.86 -16.55
CA SER A 553 4.00 45.29 -17.82
C SER A 553 4.70 43.97 -17.55
N ILE A 554 4.13 42.86 -18.03
CA ILE A 554 4.66 41.51 -17.79
C ILE A 554 5.42 41.04 -19.03
N THR A 555 6.63 40.55 -18.83
CA THR A 555 7.49 39.99 -19.88
C THR A 555 7.61 38.48 -19.79
N LYS A 556 7.35 37.91 -18.60
CA LYS A 556 7.49 36.48 -18.34
C LYS A 556 6.58 36.03 -17.20
N VAL A 557 6.08 34.81 -17.29
CA VAL A 557 5.44 34.09 -16.19
C VAL A 557 6.17 32.78 -15.96
N ILE A 558 6.48 32.45 -14.70
CA ILE A 558 7.01 31.15 -14.31
C ILE A 558 5.85 30.34 -13.74
N LEU A 559 5.67 29.12 -14.25
CA LEU A 559 4.68 28.16 -13.78
C LEU A 559 5.40 26.91 -13.28
N ILE A 560 5.01 26.42 -12.11
CA ILE A 560 5.41 25.10 -11.61
C ILE A 560 4.12 24.31 -11.38
N PRO A 561 3.85 23.24 -12.14
CA PRO A 561 2.69 22.40 -11.88
C PRO A 561 2.84 21.72 -10.52
N ARG A 562 1.72 21.28 -9.95
CA ARG A 562 1.77 20.29 -8.87
C ARG A 562 2.66 19.13 -9.32
N ASN A 563 3.63 18.77 -8.50
CA ASN A 563 4.64 17.78 -8.83
C ASN A 563 4.99 16.94 -7.60
N ASP A 564 5.90 15.98 -7.79
CA ASP A 564 6.34 15.01 -6.79
C ASP A 564 7.73 15.34 -6.19
N ASP A 565 8.30 16.51 -6.51
CA ASP A 565 9.64 16.93 -6.09
C ASP A 565 10.79 15.98 -6.46
N ASN A 566 10.59 15.18 -7.52
CA ASN A 566 11.56 14.15 -7.89
C ASN A 566 12.48 14.56 -9.04
N PHE A 567 12.27 15.73 -9.66
CA PHE A 567 13.20 16.31 -10.63
C PHE A 567 14.47 16.86 -9.93
N ILE A 568 15.52 17.06 -10.72
CA ILE A 568 16.73 17.75 -10.24
C ILE A 568 16.41 19.24 -10.02
N ARG A 569 16.76 19.75 -8.85
CA ARG A 569 16.58 21.15 -8.46
C ARG A 569 17.90 21.89 -8.42
N GLU A 570 17.86 23.15 -8.84
CA GLU A 570 18.97 24.06 -8.63
C GLU A 570 19.26 24.19 -7.12
N GLY A 571 20.54 24.08 -6.75
CA GLY A 571 20.96 24.26 -5.36
C GLY A 571 21.08 22.98 -4.54
N ASP A 572 20.28 21.96 -4.84
CA ASP A 572 20.28 20.68 -4.13
C ASP A 572 21.55 19.87 -4.43
N VAL A 573 22.03 19.12 -3.44
CA VAL A 573 23.19 18.21 -3.58
C VAL A 573 22.68 16.80 -3.79
N TYR A 574 23.14 16.18 -4.85
CA TYR A 574 22.80 14.82 -5.23
C TYR A 574 24.03 13.93 -5.22
N GLU A 575 23.84 12.65 -4.92
CA GLU A 575 24.88 11.63 -4.96
C GLU A 575 24.37 10.40 -5.72
N LEU A 576 25.19 9.90 -6.65
CA LEU A 576 24.88 8.69 -7.41
C LEU A 576 25.64 7.50 -6.83
N PHE A 577 24.93 6.40 -6.58
CA PHE A 577 25.51 5.13 -6.16
C PHE A 577 25.29 4.06 -7.22
N TYR A 578 26.22 3.11 -7.31
CA TYR A 578 26.00 1.83 -7.97
C TYR A 578 26.19 0.68 -6.99
N ASN A 579 25.44 -0.41 -7.17
CA ASN A 579 25.59 -1.58 -6.30
C ASN A 579 26.74 -2.48 -6.79
N LYS A 580 27.59 -2.93 -5.86
CA LYS A 580 28.76 -3.77 -6.12
C LYS A 580 28.70 -5.11 -5.36
N GLY A 581 27.51 -5.72 -5.32
CA GLY A 581 27.27 -7.02 -4.70
C GLY A 581 27.55 -6.99 -3.20
N ILE A 582 28.44 -7.87 -2.73
CA ILE A 582 28.83 -7.93 -1.31
C ILE A 582 29.40 -6.62 -0.75
N LYS A 583 29.92 -5.73 -1.61
CA LYS A 583 30.42 -4.41 -1.20
C LYS A 583 29.30 -3.37 -1.04
N GLY A 584 28.05 -3.72 -1.34
CA GLY A 584 26.90 -2.83 -1.23
C GLY A 584 26.96 -1.65 -2.18
N TRP A 585 26.46 -0.50 -1.72
CA TRP A 585 26.41 0.75 -2.48
C TRP A 585 27.77 1.45 -2.51
N VAL A 586 28.26 1.75 -3.71
CA VAL A 586 29.51 2.50 -3.93
C VAL A 586 29.18 3.84 -4.58
N SER A 587 29.64 4.92 -3.96
CA SER A 587 29.45 6.29 -4.47
C SER A 587 30.21 6.52 -5.77
N LEU A 588 29.59 7.28 -6.68
CA LEU A 588 30.16 7.83 -7.90
C LEU A 588 30.39 9.36 -7.80
N GLY A 589 30.25 9.90 -6.59
CA GLY A 589 30.49 11.31 -6.28
C GLY A 589 29.20 12.13 -6.15
N GLU A 590 29.37 13.32 -5.60
CA GLU A 590 28.31 14.30 -5.41
C GLU A 590 28.33 15.37 -6.51
N GLN A 591 27.16 15.86 -6.90
CA GLN A 591 27.01 17.03 -7.75
C GLN A 591 25.86 17.91 -7.28
N LYS A 592 26.00 19.22 -7.50
CA LYS A 592 24.97 20.21 -7.21
C LYS A 592 24.07 20.40 -8.42
N GLY A 593 22.76 20.33 -8.21
CA GLY A 593 21.78 20.55 -9.26
C GLY A 593 21.85 21.97 -9.83
N THR A 594 21.52 22.09 -11.12
CA THR A 594 21.59 23.33 -11.90
C THR A 594 20.25 23.64 -12.56
N LYS A 595 20.11 24.84 -13.13
CA LYS A 595 18.93 25.26 -13.90
C LYS A 595 18.56 24.36 -15.08
N THR A 596 19.47 23.51 -15.54
CA THR A 596 19.21 22.58 -16.65
C THR A 596 18.39 21.36 -16.25
N GLU A 597 18.16 21.15 -14.94
CA GLU A 597 17.48 19.96 -14.38
C GLU A 597 18.13 18.63 -14.82
N LYS A 598 19.44 18.64 -15.11
CA LYS A 598 20.23 17.47 -15.54
C LYS A 598 21.55 17.39 -14.78
N LEU A 599 22.01 16.17 -14.52
CA LEU A 599 23.36 15.87 -14.01
C LEU A 599 23.98 14.73 -14.81
N TYR A 600 25.31 14.77 -14.94
CA TYR A 600 26.09 13.85 -15.78
C TYR A 600 27.09 13.08 -14.92
N TYR A 601 27.06 11.75 -14.97
CA TYR A 601 27.98 10.90 -14.22
C TYR A 601 28.64 9.87 -15.13
N GLN A 602 29.74 9.29 -14.64
CA GLN A 602 30.36 8.10 -15.23
C GLN A 602 30.05 6.88 -14.36
N ALA A 603 29.17 6.01 -14.84
CA ALA A 603 28.70 4.84 -14.10
C ALA A 603 28.98 3.53 -14.85
N PRO A 604 29.27 2.41 -14.16
CA PRO A 604 29.40 1.10 -14.81
C PRO A 604 28.14 0.71 -15.60
N LYS A 605 28.31 0.03 -16.73
CA LYS A 605 27.22 -0.70 -17.39
C LYS A 605 26.79 -1.90 -16.55
N ASN A 606 25.59 -2.40 -16.84
CA ASN A 606 25.00 -3.58 -16.20
C ASN A 606 24.95 -3.51 -14.66
N THR A 607 24.63 -2.35 -14.10
CA THR A 607 24.53 -2.14 -12.66
C THR A 607 23.17 -1.58 -12.26
N VAL A 608 22.79 -1.84 -11.01
CA VAL A 608 21.71 -1.10 -10.34
C VAL A 608 22.25 0.23 -9.86
N LEU A 609 21.53 1.32 -10.13
CA LEU A 609 21.86 2.67 -9.73
C LEU A 609 20.85 3.21 -8.72
N TRP A 610 21.33 4.01 -7.77
CA TRP A 610 20.49 4.75 -6.82
C TRP A 610 20.93 6.21 -6.81
N PHE A 611 20.01 7.11 -7.14
CA PHE A 611 20.25 8.54 -7.20
C PHE A 611 19.60 9.22 -6.00
N LYS A 612 20.42 9.67 -5.06
CA LYS A 612 20.00 10.19 -3.76
C LYS A 612 20.04 11.71 -3.75
N ASN A 613 19.01 12.36 -3.19
CA ASN A 613 19.06 13.78 -2.85
C ASN A 613 19.49 13.91 -1.38
N LYS A 614 20.64 14.54 -1.13
CA LYS A 614 21.19 14.71 0.22
C LYS A 614 20.67 15.97 0.92
N THR A 615 19.97 16.83 0.19
CA THR A 615 19.42 18.07 0.72
C THR A 615 18.00 17.86 1.27
N ARG A 616 17.12 17.20 0.51
CA ARG A 616 15.69 17.05 0.86
C ARG A 616 15.00 15.89 0.14
N GLY A 617 13.74 15.67 0.51
CA GLY A 617 12.88 14.66 -0.09
C GLY A 617 13.00 13.30 0.60
N LYS A 618 12.02 12.43 0.35
CA LYS A 618 11.96 11.06 0.93
C LYS A 618 11.85 9.97 -0.13
N GLU A 619 11.33 10.32 -1.31
CA GLU A 619 11.11 9.40 -2.42
C GLU A 619 12.39 9.25 -3.25
N GLU A 620 12.91 8.04 -3.33
CA GLU A 620 14.08 7.70 -4.16
C GLU A 620 13.91 6.27 -4.61
N GLN A 621 14.22 5.95 -5.87
CA GLN A 621 14.03 4.60 -6.40
C GLN A 621 15.28 4.14 -7.15
N ILE A 622 15.56 2.84 -7.08
CA ILE A 622 16.62 2.23 -7.88
C ILE A 622 16.20 2.12 -9.34
N PHE A 623 17.17 2.26 -10.24
CA PHE A 623 16.93 2.21 -11.67
C PHE A 623 18.10 1.56 -12.41
N LEU A 624 17.84 1.20 -13.66
CA LEU A 624 18.84 0.79 -14.63
C LEU A 624 19.08 1.94 -15.62
N TYR A 625 20.26 2.00 -16.23
CA TYR A 625 20.52 2.93 -17.34
C TYR A 625 20.76 2.14 -18.63
N GLN A 626 19.80 2.21 -19.54
CA GLN A 626 19.79 1.47 -20.80
C GLN A 626 19.23 2.37 -21.91
N ASN A 627 19.75 2.23 -23.13
CA ASN A 627 19.32 3.02 -24.29
C ASN A 627 19.30 4.54 -24.02
N ASN A 628 20.34 5.04 -23.35
CA ASN A 628 20.53 6.45 -22.97
C ASN A 628 19.38 7.05 -22.12
N ARG A 629 18.69 6.23 -21.33
CA ARG A 629 17.64 6.69 -20.41
C ARG A 629 17.62 5.93 -19.08
N GLN A 630 17.04 6.57 -18.06
CA GLN A 630 16.71 5.94 -16.79
C GLN A 630 15.51 4.99 -16.96
N ILE A 631 15.65 3.75 -16.49
CA ILE A 631 14.64 2.69 -16.49
C ILE A 631 14.31 2.34 -15.04
N PHE A 632 13.13 2.75 -14.57
CA PHE A 632 12.63 2.32 -13.26
C PHE A 632 11.84 1.02 -13.44
N PRO A 633 12.07 -0.03 -12.65
CA PRO A 633 11.40 -1.34 -12.79
C PRO A 633 9.97 -1.30 -12.23
N ILE A 634 9.11 -0.47 -12.84
CA ILE A 634 7.69 -0.30 -12.50
C ILE A 634 6.79 -1.08 -13.46
N PHE A 635 5.52 -1.27 -13.07
CA PHE A 635 4.56 -2.03 -13.87
C PHE A 635 4.39 -1.50 -15.30
N GLU A 636 4.33 -0.17 -15.51
CA GLU A 636 4.20 0.39 -16.86
C GLU A 636 5.44 0.16 -17.74
N GLU A 637 6.63 0.13 -17.13
CA GLU A 637 7.89 -0.06 -17.84
C GLU A 637 8.02 -1.50 -18.33
N GLU A 638 7.62 -2.48 -17.53
CA GLU A 638 7.58 -3.90 -17.90
C GLU A 638 6.78 -4.14 -19.18
N LYS A 639 5.62 -3.48 -19.31
CA LYS A 639 4.78 -3.58 -20.50
C LYS A 639 5.47 -3.04 -21.75
N ASN A 640 6.15 -1.89 -21.63
CA ASN A 640 6.88 -1.30 -22.74
C ASN A 640 8.05 -2.18 -23.18
N VAL A 641 8.79 -2.77 -22.23
CA VAL A 641 9.90 -3.68 -22.54
C VAL A 641 9.41 -4.98 -23.16
N SER A 642 8.30 -5.53 -22.65
CA SER A 642 7.71 -6.77 -23.16
C SER A 642 7.14 -6.63 -24.57
N GLN A 643 6.60 -5.46 -24.92
CA GLN A 643 6.09 -5.17 -26.27
C GLN A 643 7.18 -4.97 -27.33
N ASN A 644 8.39 -4.61 -26.93
CA ASN A 644 9.54 -4.45 -27.85
C ASN A 644 10.35 -5.75 -28.03
N LEU A 645 9.96 -6.84 -27.37
CA LEU A 645 10.61 -8.16 -27.42
C LEU A 645 9.74 -9.24 -28.08
N ASN A 646 8.57 -8.86 -28.59
CA ASN A 646 7.74 -9.63 -29.51
C ASN A 646 7.75 -8.94 -30.87
#